data_AF-D5BAF1-F1
#
_entry.id   AF-D5BAF1-F1
#
_cell.length_a   1.000
_cell.length_b   1.000
_cell.length_c   1.000
_cell.angle_alpha   90.00
_cell.angle_beta   90.00
_cell.angle_gamma   90.00
#
_symmetry.space_group_name_H-M   'P 1'
#
loop_
_entity.id
_entity.type
_entity.pdbx_description
1 polymer ?
#
loop_
_entity_poly.entity_id
_entity_poly.type
_entity_poly.pdbx_seq_one_letter_code
_entity_poly.pdbx_strand_id
1 'polypeptide(L)'
;MTFFRNLFFACLVITTTKNFSQQREGNIVEYFGKEKVNDVSEGEVIHLFNEGLLLKTQGIPFSNASVEYDPVFADFLSGISSIDIYEGKEVYDSFQEKPVKWEKITIAENGEFNDPFLRRNGYLYLEYTSEEEKTVLFEASGHTNALINGLPHEGDHYDFGWNLIPITLKKGKNTFLLSGGRFPKIRARILKTYKPVEFTVRDLTLPDLISEEQKTLWGAIRIINTEDDFFTSASIEVKLKGMSEVVKIASIAPTYVRKIPFLIPNPSVLKEGETVTATLYLKDKNNVVIDTTSISLDVKSKYNHHKNTFLSNIDHSVQYYSVAPSLTRDKDNQAMFLSVHGASVEAVNQANAYKQKDWGHIVAPTNRRPFGFAWEDWGRLDALEVLEEASNLYKSDSQHTYLTGHSMGGHGTWYLGATYPDKFAAIAPAAGYPDLLDYRHSFTRSLNDEQVQQRFGMSLTDFKQKITPKFNNTTEEQLNNIIKRAGNTSRTLELKENYLHFGVYILHGDSDNVVPTFLARDMRERLGKYHNDFAYYEYPGGEHWFGDESVDWPPIFYFFNRREIKKDSEINSINFTTASPGVSKGSHFVSILQQEHPFELSNFKFQRTSKGFKIATSNIEVLSIDLKAMAQDTLSEVYIDGDAIALASLDKVYLSKATNKWQITGKPDAFQKSPLRYGGFKDAFRNNMVFVYASKGSDEENEWYYNRAKFDAEKFWYRANGNVELVKDSDFKLNDFKDQNIILYGNSSNNTAWKKLLKNSPIQVSKNKIELGTQTLRGSNYGTYFIYPKEGNSNTSIGVISATGIEGMHAAYANDYLENGTFYPDVMVFNEKMPKQGLSAVKFSGFFGNDWSIEDGEFIWKE
;
A
#
# COMPACT_ATOMS: atom_id res chain seq x y z
N MET A 1 22.66 74.78 -5.91
CA MET A 1 24.13 74.81 -5.82
C MET A 1 24.63 73.39 -6.17
N THR A 2 24.89 73.04 -7.43
CA THR A 2 26.22 73.08 -8.16
C THR A 2 27.34 72.42 -7.33
N PHE A 3 28.13 71.40 -7.73
CA PHE A 3 28.81 70.96 -8.98
C PHE A 3 29.15 69.44 -8.85
N PHE A 4 28.93 68.55 -9.83
CA PHE A 4 29.84 68.10 -10.92
C PHE A 4 31.22 67.50 -10.50
N ARG A 5 31.52 66.21 -10.76
CA ARG A 5 32.09 65.68 -12.04
C ARG A 5 32.97 64.40 -11.87
N ASN A 6 32.81 63.51 -12.86
CA ASN A 6 33.43 62.21 -13.17
C ASN A 6 34.96 62.13 -13.31
N LEU A 7 35.51 60.90 -13.17
CA LEU A 7 36.46 60.13 -14.03
C LEU A 7 37.14 59.03 -13.14
N PHE A 8 37.54 57.80 -13.52
CA PHE A 8 37.43 56.93 -14.70
C PHE A 8 37.95 55.50 -14.29
N PHE A 9 37.41 54.45 -14.91
CA PHE A 9 38.00 53.11 -15.24
C PHE A 9 38.22 51.96 -14.22
N ALA A 10 37.41 50.90 -14.46
CA ALA A 10 37.74 49.50 -14.70
C ALA A 10 38.39 48.64 -13.59
N CYS A 11 37.62 47.66 -13.10
CA CYS A 11 38.12 46.30 -12.85
C CYS A 11 36.97 45.27 -12.89
N LEU A 12 37.20 44.23 -13.68
CA LEU A 12 36.41 43.00 -13.81
C LEU A 12 36.24 42.35 -12.42
N VAL A 13 35.00 42.12 -11.97
CA VAL A 13 34.71 41.22 -10.84
C VAL A 13 33.67 40.21 -11.26
N ILE A 14 34.14 38.96 -11.35
CA ILE A 14 33.35 37.75 -11.49
C ILE A 14 32.54 37.59 -10.20
N THR A 15 31.23 37.85 -10.25
CA THR A 15 30.33 37.57 -9.13
C THR A 15 29.74 36.17 -9.29
N THR A 16 30.27 35.24 -8.51
CA THR A 16 29.65 33.93 -8.23
C THR A 16 28.28 34.16 -7.60
N THR A 17 27.21 33.78 -8.31
CA THR A 17 25.86 33.72 -7.75
C THR A 17 25.79 32.56 -6.76
N LYS A 18 25.84 32.86 -5.46
CA LYS A 18 25.39 31.94 -4.42
C LYS A 18 23.87 31.80 -4.55
N ASN A 19 23.42 30.58 -4.86
CA ASN A 19 22.01 30.20 -4.79
C ASN A 19 21.49 30.49 -3.38
N PHE A 20 20.52 31.40 -3.27
CA PHE A 20 19.71 31.54 -2.08
C PHE A 20 18.87 30.27 -1.92
N SER A 21 19.03 29.60 -0.77
CA SER A 21 18.08 28.60 -0.30
C SER A 21 16.73 29.29 -0.16
N GLN A 22 15.80 28.98 -1.06
CA GLN A 22 14.41 29.44 -0.98
C GLN A 22 13.81 28.86 0.32
N GLN A 23 13.19 29.71 1.14
CA GLN A 23 12.41 29.23 2.29
C GLN A 23 11.25 28.39 1.76
N ARG A 24 11.11 27.17 2.28
CA ARG A 24 10.03 26.26 1.91
C ARG A 24 8.71 26.78 2.50
N GLU A 25 7.96 27.58 1.74
CA GLU A 25 6.64 28.08 2.14
C GLU A 25 5.54 27.43 1.28
N GLY A 26 4.55 26.80 1.93
CA GLY A 26 3.34 26.30 1.26
C GLY A 26 2.71 25.07 1.93
N ASN A 27 1.39 24.91 1.79
CA ASN A 27 0.60 23.85 2.44
C ASN A 27 1.17 22.43 2.18
N ILE A 28 1.72 22.13 0.99
CA ILE A 28 2.26 20.78 0.71
C ILE A 28 3.50 20.49 1.58
N VAL A 29 4.37 21.49 1.81
CA VAL A 29 5.54 21.36 2.69
C VAL A 29 5.09 21.19 4.13
N GLU A 30 4.09 21.95 4.56
CA GLU A 30 3.51 21.85 5.90
C GLU A 30 2.93 20.45 6.15
N TYR A 31 2.22 19.88 5.17
CA TYR A 31 1.60 18.56 5.33
C TYR A 31 2.58 17.40 5.14
N PHE A 32 3.53 17.49 4.19
CA PHE A 32 4.32 16.34 3.74
C PHE A 32 5.83 16.51 3.84
N GLY A 33 6.32 17.71 4.16
CA GLY A 33 7.75 18.03 4.09
C GLY A 33 8.32 18.11 2.67
N LYS A 34 7.48 18.00 1.64
CA LYS A 34 7.85 18.06 0.22
C LYS A 34 7.31 19.31 -0.46
N GLU A 35 8.07 19.83 -1.41
CA GLU A 35 7.59 20.87 -2.32
C GLU A 35 6.77 20.26 -3.46
N LYS A 36 5.72 20.97 -3.86
CA LYS A 36 4.95 20.65 -5.05
C LYS A 36 5.77 21.00 -6.28
N VAL A 37 5.89 20.07 -7.23
CA VAL A 37 6.49 20.35 -8.54
C VAL A 37 5.50 21.19 -9.36
N ASN A 38 5.88 22.42 -9.65
CA ASN A 38 5.09 23.35 -10.47
C ASN A 38 5.65 23.50 -11.89
N ASP A 39 6.97 23.46 -12.01
CA ASP A 39 7.67 23.57 -13.28
C ASP A 39 7.45 22.33 -14.16
N VAL A 40 7.75 22.50 -15.45
CA VAL A 40 7.73 21.41 -16.43
C VAL A 40 9.11 21.31 -17.05
N SER A 41 9.73 20.15 -16.90
CA SER A 41 11.04 19.85 -17.49
C SER A 41 10.96 18.80 -18.59
N GLU A 42 9.84 18.09 -18.66
CA GLU A 42 9.59 16.93 -19.52
C GLU A 42 9.00 17.31 -20.89
N GLY A 43 8.73 18.59 -21.14
CA GLY A 43 8.14 19.03 -22.39
C GLY A 43 7.72 20.49 -22.44
N GLU A 44 7.29 20.93 -23.61
CA GLU A 44 6.69 22.24 -23.84
C GLU A 44 5.19 22.20 -23.53
N VAL A 45 4.71 23.15 -22.71
CA VAL A 45 3.27 23.28 -22.45
C VAL A 45 2.57 23.78 -23.72
N ILE A 46 1.85 22.89 -24.38
CA ILE A 46 1.07 23.23 -25.60
C ILE A 46 -0.37 23.62 -25.27
N HIS A 47 -0.85 23.27 -24.08
CA HIS A 47 -2.17 23.68 -23.59
C HIS A 47 -2.21 23.76 -22.06
N LEU A 48 -2.74 24.87 -21.56
CA LEU A 48 -3.16 25.03 -20.16
C LEU A 48 -4.69 25.04 -20.13
N PHE A 49 -5.29 24.10 -19.41
CA PHE A 49 -6.73 24.12 -19.21
C PHE A 49 -7.09 25.26 -18.27
N ASN A 50 -7.76 26.29 -18.78
CA ASN A 50 -8.15 27.48 -18.03
C ASN A 50 -9.66 27.57 -17.74
N GLU A 51 -10.45 26.77 -18.44
CA GLU A 51 -11.89 26.62 -18.26
C GLU A 51 -12.25 25.13 -18.19
N GLY A 52 -13.32 24.80 -17.45
CA GLY A 52 -13.84 23.45 -17.30
C GLY A 52 -15.26 23.43 -16.76
N LEU A 53 -15.79 22.24 -16.52
CA LEU A 53 -17.08 22.03 -15.87
C LEU A 53 -16.86 21.25 -14.56
N LEU A 54 -17.44 21.75 -13.48
CA LEU A 54 -17.40 21.15 -12.15
C LEU A 54 -18.73 20.46 -11.85
N LEU A 55 -18.69 19.20 -11.43
CA LEU A 55 -19.82 18.51 -10.82
C LEU A 55 -19.62 18.43 -9.32
N LYS A 56 -20.54 19.04 -8.57
CA LYS A 56 -20.52 19.10 -7.10
C LYS A 56 -21.33 17.94 -6.53
N THR A 57 -20.67 16.84 -6.19
CA THR A 57 -21.29 15.67 -5.55
C THR A 57 -21.10 15.70 -4.03
N GLN A 58 -21.91 14.95 -3.30
CA GLN A 58 -21.66 14.69 -1.88
C GLN A 58 -21.39 13.21 -1.61
N GLY A 59 -20.62 12.96 -0.58
CA GLY A 59 -20.30 11.62 -0.15
C GLY A 59 -19.84 11.60 1.31
N ILE A 60 -19.75 10.39 1.84
CA ILE A 60 -19.18 10.16 3.16
C ILE A 60 -17.72 9.78 2.97
N PRO A 61 -16.80 10.47 3.68
CA PRO A 61 -15.43 10.01 3.73
C PRO A 61 -15.41 8.65 4.44
N PHE A 62 -14.91 7.62 3.73
CA PHE A 62 -14.77 6.23 4.19
C PHE A 62 -16.09 5.47 4.27
N SER A 63 -16.46 4.80 3.18
CA SER A 63 -17.68 3.99 3.10
C SER A 63 -17.58 2.73 3.97
N ASN A 64 -18.71 2.29 4.53
CA ASN A 64 -18.81 1.01 5.26
C ASN A 64 -19.24 -0.14 4.34
N ALA A 65 -19.36 0.13 3.05
CA ALA A 65 -19.72 -0.86 2.06
C ALA A 65 -18.62 -1.91 1.94
N SER A 66 -19.02 -3.17 1.84
CA SER A 66 -18.11 -4.27 1.49
C SER A 66 -17.56 -4.15 0.07
N VAL A 67 -18.26 -3.39 -0.77
CA VAL A 67 -17.91 -3.09 -2.16
C VAL A 67 -18.22 -1.62 -2.40
N GLU A 68 -17.19 -0.83 -2.71
CA GLU A 68 -17.35 0.56 -3.14
C GLU A 68 -17.80 0.63 -4.60
N TYR A 69 -18.49 1.72 -4.96
CA TYR A 69 -18.97 1.96 -6.30
C TYR A 69 -19.10 3.46 -6.54
N ASP A 70 -18.91 3.89 -7.78
CA ASP A 70 -18.99 5.30 -8.16
C ASP A 70 -19.79 5.42 -9.47
N PRO A 71 -21.09 5.75 -9.38
CA PRO A 71 -21.95 5.83 -10.56
C PRO A 71 -21.51 6.89 -11.56
N VAL A 72 -20.92 8.00 -11.10
CA VAL A 72 -20.44 9.06 -11.99
C VAL A 72 -19.24 8.55 -12.75
N PHE A 73 -18.23 8.00 -12.07
CA PHE A 73 -17.10 7.35 -12.73
C PHE A 73 -17.54 6.28 -13.72
N ALA A 74 -18.50 5.43 -13.31
CA ALA A 74 -19.06 4.35 -14.11
C ALA A 74 -19.76 4.82 -15.38
N ASP A 75 -20.47 5.95 -15.34
CA ASP A 75 -21.11 6.54 -16.51
C ASP A 75 -20.10 6.98 -17.58
N PHE A 76 -18.88 7.35 -17.17
CA PHE A 76 -17.82 7.81 -18.06
C PHE A 76 -16.88 6.68 -18.54
N LEU A 77 -16.82 5.56 -17.81
CA LEU A 77 -15.99 4.39 -18.16
C LEU A 77 -16.39 3.70 -19.47
N SER A 78 -17.67 3.60 -19.78
CA SER A 78 -18.19 2.72 -20.85
C SER A 78 -18.03 3.30 -22.26
N GLY A 79 -17.11 4.25 -22.45
CA GLY A 79 -16.80 4.82 -23.76
C GLY A 79 -17.99 5.51 -24.43
N ILE A 80 -18.96 5.99 -23.66
CA ILE A 80 -20.18 6.57 -24.20
C ILE A 80 -19.86 7.91 -24.87
N SER A 81 -19.60 7.83 -26.16
CA SER A 81 -19.65 8.87 -27.17
C SER A 81 -21.04 9.53 -27.31
N SER A 82 -21.87 9.53 -26.26
CA SER A 82 -23.22 10.13 -26.23
C SER A 82 -23.57 10.86 -24.93
N ILE A 83 -22.67 10.94 -23.94
CA ILE A 83 -22.89 11.89 -22.84
C ILE A 83 -22.34 13.25 -23.29
N ASP A 84 -23.16 14.00 -24.02
CA ASP A 84 -22.87 15.43 -24.25
C ASP A 84 -22.83 16.12 -22.90
N ILE A 85 -21.64 16.39 -22.37
CA ILE A 85 -21.47 17.19 -21.15
C ILE A 85 -21.50 18.66 -21.57
N TYR A 86 -22.37 19.43 -20.92
CA TYR A 86 -22.50 20.86 -21.11
C TYR A 86 -22.98 21.50 -19.81
N GLU A 87 -22.76 22.80 -19.68
CA GLU A 87 -23.19 23.57 -18.51
C GLU A 87 -24.69 23.41 -18.27
N GLY A 88 -25.07 23.07 -17.04
CA GLY A 88 -26.46 22.86 -16.62
C GLY A 88 -27.00 21.45 -16.85
N LYS A 89 -26.25 20.54 -17.50
CA LYS A 89 -26.65 19.13 -17.60
C LYS A 89 -26.76 18.50 -16.21
N GLU A 90 -27.85 17.80 -15.98
CA GLU A 90 -28.12 17.11 -14.72
C GLU A 90 -27.53 15.69 -14.71
N VAL A 91 -26.90 15.32 -13.60
CA VAL A 91 -26.43 13.97 -13.26
C VAL A 91 -27.02 13.60 -11.91
N TYR A 92 -27.41 12.34 -11.74
CA TYR A 92 -27.98 11.89 -10.46
C TYR A 92 -26.86 11.64 -9.43
N ASP A 93 -26.89 12.37 -8.31
CA ASP A 93 -26.04 12.08 -7.16
C ASP A 93 -26.71 10.98 -6.33
N SER A 94 -26.13 9.77 -6.35
CA SER A 94 -26.67 8.61 -5.63
C SER A 94 -26.68 8.79 -4.12
N PHE A 95 -25.77 9.59 -3.57
CA PHE A 95 -25.71 9.86 -2.14
C PHE A 95 -26.75 10.90 -1.72
N GLN A 96 -27.01 11.92 -2.53
CA GLN A 96 -28.06 12.91 -2.22
C GLN A 96 -29.44 12.50 -2.71
N GLU A 97 -29.54 11.48 -3.56
CA GLU A 97 -30.75 11.03 -4.24
C GLU A 97 -31.46 12.13 -5.05
N LYS A 98 -30.70 13.07 -5.63
CA LYS A 98 -31.21 14.20 -6.40
C LYS A 98 -30.30 14.54 -7.59
N PRO A 99 -30.82 15.22 -8.62
CA PRO A 99 -29.98 15.73 -9.70
C PRO A 99 -29.05 16.84 -9.20
N VAL A 100 -27.79 16.78 -9.62
CA VAL A 100 -26.76 17.82 -9.50
C VAL A 100 -26.34 18.26 -10.90
N LYS A 101 -25.87 19.50 -11.05
CA LYS A 101 -25.58 20.11 -12.36
C LYS A 101 -24.09 20.30 -12.58
N TRP A 102 -23.67 20.19 -13.84
CA TRP A 102 -22.37 20.67 -14.28
C TRP A 102 -22.35 22.20 -14.30
N GLU A 103 -21.41 22.81 -13.60
CA GLU A 103 -21.25 24.26 -13.48
C GLU A 103 -19.94 24.71 -14.11
N LYS A 104 -19.90 25.87 -14.78
CA LYS A 104 -18.65 26.41 -15.31
C LYS A 104 -17.69 26.77 -14.18
N ILE A 105 -16.41 26.41 -14.35
CA ILE A 105 -15.31 26.81 -13.48
C ILE A 105 -14.12 27.28 -14.32
N THR A 106 -13.36 28.24 -13.78
CA THR A 106 -12.12 28.72 -14.36
C THR A 106 -10.98 28.63 -13.35
N ILE A 107 -9.74 28.64 -13.84
CA ILE A 107 -8.55 28.70 -12.98
C ILE A 107 -8.46 30.02 -12.19
N ALA A 108 -7.84 29.97 -11.02
CA ALA A 108 -7.39 31.15 -10.28
C ALA A 108 -6.08 31.72 -10.87
N GLU A 109 -5.59 32.84 -10.33
CA GLU A 109 -4.36 33.52 -10.80
C GLU A 109 -3.12 32.62 -10.81
N ASN A 110 -3.08 31.60 -9.97
CA ASN A 110 -1.99 30.64 -9.87
C ASN A 110 -2.05 29.49 -10.90
N GLY A 111 -3.02 29.51 -11.82
CA GLY A 111 -3.16 28.47 -12.85
C GLY A 111 -3.85 27.19 -12.41
N GLU A 112 -4.55 27.20 -11.26
CA GLU A 112 -5.24 26.04 -10.69
C GLU A 112 -6.75 26.28 -10.61
N PHE A 113 -7.55 25.26 -10.92
CA PHE A 113 -8.96 25.25 -10.55
C PHE A 113 -9.06 25.14 -9.03
N ASN A 114 -9.92 25.93 -8.40
CA ASN A 114 -10.08 25.94 -6.94
C ASN A 114 -11.55 26.02 -6.55
N ASP A 115 -12.05 24.97 -5.91
CA ASP A 115 -13.41 24.92 -5.36
C ASP A 115 -13.44 23.92 -4.18
N PRO A 116 -14.16 24.21 -3.08
CA PRO A 116 -14.30 23.31 -1.94
C PRO A 116 -14.74 21.87 -2.30
N PHE A 117 -15.52 21.68 -3.37
CA PHE A 117 -15.96 20.35 -3.82
C PHE A 117 -14.83 19.55 -4.49
N LEU A 118 -13.80 20.20 -5.04
CA LEU A 118 -12.60 19.48 -5.49
C LEU A 118 -11.86 18.78 -4.33
N ARG A 119 -12.18 19.10 -3.08
CA ARG A 119 -11.74 18.35 -1.91
C ARG A 119 -12.64 17.13 -1.68
N ARG A 120 -12.17 15.98 -2.15
CA ARG A 120 -12.74 14.62 -1.96
C ARG A 120 -14.09 14.35 -2.63
N ASN A 121 -14.92 15.34 -2.95
CA ASN A 121 -16.29 15.12 -3.43
C ASN A 121 -16.62 16.00 -4.64
N GLY A 122 -16.28 15.53 -5.83
CA GLY A 122 -16.64 16.23 -7.06
C GLY A 122 -15.81 15.79 -8.24
N TYR A 123 -16.18 16.29 -9.40
CA TYR A 123 -15.51 15.98 -10.67
C TYR A 123 -15.23 17.24 -11.46
N LEU A 124 -14.01 17.33 -12.01
CA LEU A 124 -13.63 18.33 -12.98
C LEU A 124 -13.61 17.69 -14.37
N TYR A 125 -14.42 18.21 -15.27
CA TYR A 125 -14.49 17.81 -16.66
C TYR A 125 -13.83 18.86 -17.55
N LEU A 126 -12.94 18.41 -18.44
CA LEU A 126 -12.17 19.24 -19.35
C LEU A 126 -12.27 18.70 -20.78
N GLU A 127 -12.14 19.60 -21.76
CA GLU A 127 -12.17 19.25 -23.17
C GLU A 127 -10.98 19.85 -23.90
N TYR A 128 -10.45 19.11 -24.88
CA TYR A 128 -9.42 19.60 -25.78
C TYR A 128 -9.69 19.12 -27.20
N THR A 129 -9.67 20.03 -28.18
CA THR A 129 -9.84 19.66 -29.59
C THR A 129 -8.47 19.62 -30.28
N SER A 130 -8.07 18.44 -30.75
CA SER A 130 -6.82 18.24 -31.49
C SER A 130 -7.06 18.28 -33.00
N GLU A 131 -6.19 18.96 -33.74
CA GLU A 131 -6.27 19.03 -35.21
C GLU A 131 -5.87 17.70 -35.89
N GLU A 132 -5.06 16.91 -35.19
CA GLU A 132 -4.49 15.66 -35.64
C GLU A 132 -4.41 14.65 -34.48
N GLU A 133 -4.22 13.38 -34.82
CA GLU A 133 -3.88 12.36 -33.85
C GLU A 133 -2.40 12.48 -33.48
N LYS A 134 -2.08 12.56 -32.18
CA LYS A 134 -0.69 12.67 -31.70
C LYS A 134 -0.54 12.26 -30.24
N THR A 135 0.62 11.73 -29.90
CA THR A 135 0.98 11.39 -28.51
C THR A 135 1.52 12.62 -27.78
N VAL A 136 1.05 12.81 -26.55
CA VAL A 136 1.42 13.92 -25.64
C VAL A 136 1.52 13.41 -24.21
N LEU A 137 2.02 14.24 -23.29
CA LEU A 137 1.85 14.00 -21.85
C LEU A 137 0.72 14.85 -21.31
N PHE A 138 -0.22 14.20 -20.61
CA PHE A 138 -1.13 14.88 -19.71
C PHE A 138 -0.47 15.01 -18.35
N GLU A 139 -0.28 16.26 -17.91
CA GLU A 139 0.27 16.58 -16.60
C GLU A 139 -0.82 17.19 -15.75
N ALA A 140 -1.09 16.59 -14.59
CA ALA A 140 -2.11 17.06 -13.69
C ALA A 140 -1.74 16.82 -12.23
N SER A 141 -2.33 17.58 -11.32
CA SER A 141 -2.09 17.45 -9.88
C SER A 141 -3.38 17.65 -9.08
N GLY A 142 -3.45 17.07 -7.88
CA GLY A 142 -4.55 17.32 -6.93
C GLY A 142 -5.83 16.51 -7.15
N HIS A 143 -5.87 15.61 -8.12
CA HIS A 143 -6.97 14.69 -8.40
C HIS A 143 -6.65 13.26 -7.90
N THR A 144 -7.65 12.40 -7.70
CA THR A 144 -7.44 11.01 -7.23
C THR A 144 -7.46 9.98 -8.37
N ASN A 145 -8.30 10.18 -9.38
CA ASN A 145 -8.36 9.39 -10.61
C ASN A 145 -8.58 10.32 -11.80
N ALA A 146 -8.14 9.88 -12.98
CA ALA A 146 -8.44 10.51 -14.25
C ALA A 146 -9.08 9.51 -15.21
N LEU A 147 -10.08 9.92 -15.98
CA LEU A 147 -10.51 9.20 -17.17
C LEU A 147 -10.22 10.07 -18.38
N ILE A 148 -9.43 9.54 -19.30
CA ILE A 148 -9.04 10.25 -20.51
C ILE A 148 -9.58 9.46 -21.68
N ASN A 149 -10.52 10.05 -22.43
CA ASN A 149 -11.23 9.37 -23.51
C ASN A 149 -11.85 8.00 -23.11
N GLY A 150 -12.31 7.88 -21.85
CA GLY A 150 -12.90 6.66 -21.30
C GLY A 150 -11.91 5.68 -20.67
N LEU A 151 -10.60 5.94 -20.73
CA LEU A 151 -9.56 5.09 -20.14
C LEU A 151 -9.14 5.61 -18.75
N PRO A 152 -9.22 4.78 -17.69
CA PRO A 152 -8.78 5.15 -16.35
C PRO A 152 -7.27 5.28 -16.20
N HIS A 153 -6.87 6.24 -15.38
CA HIS A 153 -5.52 6.48 -14.92
C HIS A 153 -5.49 6.87 -13.44
N GLU A 154 -4.43 6.48 -12.73
CA GLU A 154 -4.24 6.87 -11.34
C GLU A 154 -3.92 8.37 -11.26
N GLY A 155 -4.43 9.06 -10.24
CA GLY A 155 -4.19 10.48 -10.02
C GLY A 155 -3.02 10.84 -9.11
N ASP A 156 -2.98 12.10 -8.68
CA ASP A 156 -1.98 12.69 -7.78
C ASP A 156 -2.62 13.05 -6.42
N HIS A 157 -2.91 12.03 -5.61
CA HIS A 157 -3.65 12.15 -4.33
C HIS A 157 -3.09 13.20 -3.36
N TYR A 158 -1.78 13.43 -3.40
CA TYR A 158 -1.04 14.31 -2.49
C TYR A 158 -0.70 15.67 -3.08
N ASP A 159 -1.10 15.94 -4.33
CA ASP A 159 -0.82 17.20 -5.05
C ASP A 159 0.69 17.51 -5.12
N PHE A 160 1.52 16.47 -5.30
CA PHE A 160 2.97 16.64 -5.44
C PHE A 160 3.38 17.15 -6.83
N GLY A 161 2.46 17.14 -7.80
CA GLY A 161 2.76 17.41 -9.20
C GLY A 161 3.56 16.29 -9.82
N TRP A 162 3.35 15.02 -9.45
CA TRP A 162 4.11 13.90 -10.00
C TRP A 162 3.44 13.22 -11.19
N ASN A 163 2.12 13.38 -11.35
CA ASN A 163 1.39 12.63 -12.35
C ASN A 163 1.70 13.15 -13.77
N LEU A 164 2.15 12.22 -14.61
CA LEU A 164 2.55 12.42 -16.01
C LEU A 164 2.03 11.20 -16.76
N ILE A 165 1.03 11.39 -17.61
CA ILE A 165 0.32 10.31 -18.29
C ILE A 165 0.53 10.46 -19.80
N PRO A 166 1.30 9.56 -20.44
CA PRO A 166 1.33 9.47 -21.89
C PRO A 166 -0.05 9.11 -22.43
N ILE A 167 -0.56 9.95 -23.32
CA ILE A 167 -1.87 9.75 -23.97
C ILE A 167 -1.77 10.03 -25.46
N THR A 168 -2.59 9.31 -26.22
CA THR A 168 -2.83 9.61 -27.64
C THR A 168 -4.07 10.50 -27.74
N LEU A 169 -3.87 11.75 -28.14
CA LEU A 169 -4.97 12.63 -28.50
C LEU A 169 -5.57 12.15 -29.82
N LYS A 170 -6.88 11.92 -29.84
CA LYS A 170 -7.63 11.64 -31.07
C LYS A 170 -7.80 12.94 -31.85
N LYS A 171 -7.80 12.87 -33.18
CA LYS A 171 -8.24 14.00 -34.00
C LYS A 171 -9.69 14.37 -33.63
N GLY A 172 -9.93 15.66 -33.38
CA GLY A 172 -11.20 16.15 -32.86
C GLY A 172 -11.22 16.25 -31.34
N LYS A 173 -12.40 16.05 -30.75
CA LYS A 173 -12.66 16.26 -29.32
C LYS A 173 -12.05 15.13 -28.47
N ASN A 174 -11.29 15.52 -27.45
CA ASN A 174 -10.78 14.68 -26.38
C ASN A 174 -11.36 15.14 -25.04
N THR A 175 -11.64 14.20 -24.16
CA THR A 175 -12.31 14.47 -22.88
C THR A 175 -11.49 13.96 -21.70
N PHE A 176 -11.53 14.72 -20.61
CA PHE A 176 -10.82 14.42 -19.37
C PHE A 176 -11.78 14.59 -18.21
N LEU A 177 -11.91 13.56 -17.38
CA LEU A 177 -12.68 13.61 -16.13
C LEU A 177 -11.75 13.35 -14.96
N LEU A 178 -11.59 14.31 -14.06
CA LEU A 178 -10.72 14.22 -12.89
C LEU A 178 -11.57 14.21 -11.61
N SER A 179 -11.40 13.21 -10.76
CA SER A 179 -12.07 13.18 -9.45
C SER A 179 -11.34 14.04 -8.43
N GLY A 180 -12.08 14.70 -7.54
CA GLY A 180 -11.53 15.55 -6.49
C GLY A 180 -10.57 14.81 -5.56
N GLY A 181 -9.47 15.47 -5.18
CA GLY A 181 -8.43 14.91 -4.32
C GLY A 181 -8.42 15.44 -2.90
N ARG A 182 -7.24 15.43 -2.26
CA ARG A 182 -7.10 15.79 -0.84
C ARG A 182 -7.31 17.29 -0.58
N PHE A 183 -6.95 18.11 -1.55
CA PHE A 183 -6.99 19.57 -1.49
C PHE A 183 -8.05 20.09 -2.47
N PRO A 184 -8.62 21.29 -2.25
CA PRO A 184 -9.69 21.84 -3.07
C PRO A 184 -9.19 22.38 -4.43
N LYS A 185 -8.08 21.85 -4.95
CA LYS A 185 -7.40 22.43 -6.11
C LYS A 185 -6.88 21.37 -7.07
N ILE A 186 -7.01 21.66 -8.36
CA ILE A 186 -6.52 20.81 -9.45
C ILE A 186 -5.81 21.67 -10.50
N ARG A 187 -4.66 21.19 -10.98
CA ARG A 187 -3.99 21.71 -12.17
C ARG A 187 -4.07 20.67 -13.28
N ALA A 188 -4.23 21.10 -14.53
CA ALA A 188 -4.14 20.23 -15.70
C ALA A 188 -3.48 20.95 -16.89
N ARG A 189 -2.57 20.26 -17.59
CA ARG A 189 -1.80 20.74 -18.75
C ARG A 189 -1.61 19.62 -19.77
N ILE A 190 -1.46 19.98 -21.04
CA ILE A 190 -0.96 19.09 -22.10
C ILE A 190 0.44 19.54 -22.48
N LEU A 191 1.37 18.60 -22.51
CA LEU A 191 2.77 18.81 -22.84
C LEU A 191 3.14 18.05 -24.10
N LYS A 192 3.89 18.70 -24.98
CA LYS A 192 4.65 18.03 -26.04
C LYS A 192 6.01 17.60 -25.46
N THR A 193 6.30 16.31 -25.46
CA THR A 193 7.57 15.79 -24.93
C THR A 193 8.77 16.29 -25.72
N TYR A 194 9.92 16.41 -25.04
CA TYR A 194 11.17 16.71 -25.72
C TYR A 194 11.75 15.47 -26.40
N LYS A 195 11.52 14.29 -25.82
CA LYS A 195 11.96 13.01 -26.38
C LYS A 195 10.86 11.95 -26.26
N PRO A 196 10.85 10.95 -27.15
CA PRO A 196 9.92 9.82 -27.02
C PRO A 196 10.15 8.99 -25.76
N VAL A 197 11.41 8.90 -25.32
CA VAL A 197 11.82 8.27 -24.07
C VAL A 197 12.76 9.19 -23.31
N GLU A 198 12.40 9.55 -22.08
CA GLU A 198 13.19 10.47 -21.23
C GLU A 198 13.05 10.16 -19.73
N PHE A 199 14.03 10.62 -18.95
CA PHE A 199 13.94 10.64 -17.50
C PHE A 199 13.00 11.77 -17.05
N THR A 200 12.34 11.55 -15.91
CA THR A 200 11.83 12.66 -15.09
C THR A 200 12.43 12.57 -13.69
N VAL A 201 12.88 13.71 -13.18
CA VAL A 201 13.40 13.85 -11.80
C VAL A 201 12.28 14.05 -10.78
N ARG A 202 11.01 13.96 -11.20
CA ARG A 202 9.87 13.89 -10.29
C ARG A 202 9.86 12.56 -9.56
N ASP A 203 9.55 12.59 -8.26
CA ASP A 203 9.42 11.39 -7.42
C ASP A 203 10.70 10.52 -7.34
N LEU A 204 11.85 11.13 -7.07
CA LEU A 204 13.09 10.39 -6.80
C LEU A 204 13.02 9.66 -5.45
N THR A 205 13.61 8.46 -5.39
CA THR A 205 13.95 7.79 -4.12
C THR A 205 15.47 7.68 -4.04
N LEU A 206 16.10 8.42 -3.13
CA LEU A 206 17.56 8.52 -3.02
C LEU A 206 18.05 8.29 -1.59
N PRO A 207 19.18 7.58 -1.42
CA PRO A 207 19.85 7.41 -0.13
C PRO A 207 20.57 8.70 0.27
N ASP A 208 21.09 8.73 1.51
CA ASP A 208 22.23 9.58 1.83
C ASP A 208 23.51 8.80 1.49
N LEU A 209 24.53 9.46 0.93
CA LEU A 209 25.84 8.83 0.75
C LEU A 209 26.55 8.77 2.10
N ILE A 210 27.06 7.60 2.47
CA ILE A 210 27.70 7.40 3.77
C ILE A 210 29.22 7.47 3.60
N SER A 211 29.86 8.45 4.25
CA SER A 211 31.29 8.75 4.08
C SER A 211 32.22 7.63 4.58
N GLU A 212 31.77 6.84 5.55
CA GLU A 212 32.51 5.72 6.13
C GLU A 212 32.30 4.40 5.36
N GLU A 213 31.46 4.39 4.33
CA GLU A 213 31.13 3.20 3.55
C GLU A 213 31.47 3.38 2.08
N GLN A 214 31.72 2.28 1.38
CA GLN A 214 32.04 2.27 -0.06
C GLN A 214 31.13 1.30 -0.82
N LYS A 215 29.96 1.01 -0.26
CA LYS A 215 28.98 0.12 -0.88
C LYS A 215 28.18 0.88 -1.91
N THR A 216 27.94 0.25 -3.05
CA THR A 216 26.97 0.72 -4.03
C THR A 216 25.58 0.78 -3.41
N LEU A 217 24.85 1.86 -3.66
CA LEU A 217 23.53 2.11 -3.07
C LEU A 217 22.45 2.10 -4.14
N TRP A 218 21.21 1.82 -3.73
CA TRP A 218 20.06 1.86 -4.61
C TRP A 218 19.49 3.27 -4.71
N GLY A 219 19.12 3.69 -5.92
CA GLY A 219 18.25 4.84 -6.16
C GLY A 219 17.11 4.44 -7.09
N ALA A 220 16.04 5.24 -7.16
CA ALA A 220 15.01 5.06 -8.16
C ALA A 220 14.59 6.37 -8.83
N ILE A 221 14.40 6.30 -10.14
CA ILE A 221 14.00 7.40 -11.03
C ILE A 221 12.92 6.92 -11.98
N ARG A 222 12.09 7.83 -12.49
CA ARG A 222 11.05 7.50 -13.46
C ARG A 222 11.54 7.70 -14.88
N ILE A 223 11.12 6.79 -15.76
CA ILE A 223 11.33 6.87 -17.20
C ILE A 223 9.97 6.91 -17.88
N ILE A 224 9.80 7.88 -18.75
CA ILE A 224 8.61 8.09 -19.57
C ILE A 224 8.84 7.38 -20.91
N ASN A 225 7.90 6.55 -21.34
CA ASN A 225 7.85 6.03 -22.71
C ASN A 225 6.56 6.52 -23.38
N THR A 226 6.69 7.40 -24.38
CA THR A 226 5.57 7.86 -25.20
C THR A 226 5.52 7.18 -26.58
N GLU A 227 6.36 6.18 -26.83
CA GLU A 227 6.30 5.39 -28.05
C GLU A 227 5.15 4.37 -27.98
N ASP A 228 4.72 3.89 -29.15
CA ASP A 228 3.73 2.81 -29.30
C ASP A 228 4.35 1.41 -29.16
N ASP A 229 5.68 1.34 -29.01
CA ASP A 229 6.46 0.13 -28.84
C ASP A 229 7.13 0.04 -27.45
N PHE A 230 7.53 -1.18 -27.10
CA PHE A 230 8.28 -1.42 -25.86
C PHE A 230 9.70 -0.85 -25.97
N PHE A 231 10.11 -0.09 -24.96
CA PHE A 231 11.52 0.26 -24.78
C PHE A 231 12.25 -0.89 -24.09
N THR A 232 13.01 -1.68 -24.86
CA THR A 232 13.57 -2.98 -24.44
C THR A 232 15.09 -2.98 -24.33
N SER A 233 15.62 -3.90 -23.51
CA SER A 233 17.06 -4.17 -23.36
C SER A 233 17.89 -2.92 -23.03
N ALA A 234 17.30 -1.99 -22.29
CA ALA A 234 17.92 -0.73 -21.92
C ALA A 234 18.78 -0.84 -20.65
N SER A 235 19.56 0.21 -20.39
CA SER A 235 20.34 0.32 -19.15
C SER A 235 20.42 1.77 -18.64
N ILE A 236 20.65 1.90 -17.34
CA ILE A 236 20.99 3.16 -16.69
C ILE A 236 22.45 3.08 -16.25
N GLU A 237 23.29 4.00 -16.74
CA GLU A 237 24.65 4.22 -16.25
C GLU A 237 24.68 5.43 -15.32
N VAL A 238 25.26 5.30 -14.14
CA VAL A 238 25.41 6.40 -13.17
C VAL A 238 26.88 6.66 -12.94
N LYS A 239 27.31 7.93 -13.10
CA LYS A 239 28.68 8.37 -12.85
C LYS A 239 28.76 9.36 -11.70
N LEU A 240 29.70 9.13 -10.79
CA LEU A 240 29.99 10.02 -9.66
C LEU A 240 31.48 10.00 -9.33
N LYS A 241 32.13 11.18 -9.32
CA LYS A 241 33.55 11.38 -9.00
C LYS A 241 34.50 10.33 -9.64
N GLY A 242 34.27 9.99 -10.92
CA GLY A 242 35.11 9.06 -11.69
C GLY A 242 34.77 7.57 -11.56
N MET A 243 33.85 7.20 -10.66
CA MET A 243 33.27 5.85 -10.61
C MET A 243 32.00 5.76 -11.45
N SER A 244 31.65 4.54 -11.86
CA SER A 244 30.48 4.27 -12.68
C SER A 244 29.81 2.96 -12.30
N GLU A 245 28.48 2.95 -12.30
CA GLU A 245 27.66 1.75 -12.15
C GLU A 245 26.69 1.64 -13.32
N VAL A 246 26.37 0.41 -13.74
CA VAL A 246 25.44 0.17 -14.86
C VAL A 246 24.44 -0.90 -14.46
N VAL A 247 23.15 -0.59 -14.57
CA VAL A 247 22.05 -1.52 -14.34
C VAL A 247 21.29 -1.73 -15.63
N LYS A 248 21.07 -3.00 -16.01
CA LYS A 248 20.10 -3.35 -17.04
C LYS A 248 18.70 -3.20 -16.47
N ILE A 249 17.80 -2.61 -17.23
CA ILE A 249 16.43 -2.39 -16.81
C ILE A 249 15.49 -3.28 -17.62
N ALA A 250 14.42 -3.73 -16.96
CA ALA A 250 13.34 -4.43 -17.63
C ALA A 250 12.64 -3.52 -18.64
N SER A 251 11.91 -4.13 -19.58
CA SER A 251 11.22 -3.38 -20.62
C SER A 251 10.21 -2.39 -20.03
N ILE A 252 10.06 -1.24 -20.71
CA ILE A 252 9.04 -0.25 -20.40
C ILE A 252 7.97 -0.34 -21.48
N ALA A 253 6.73 -0.60 -21.07
CA ALA A 253 5.60 -0.73 -21.98
C ALA A 253 5.32 0.56 -22.77
N PRO A 254 4.65 0.48 -23.93
CA PRO A 254 4.21 1.64 -24.71
C PRO A 254 3.38 2.62 -23.90
N THR A 255 3.48 3.93 -24.11
CA THR A 255 2.62 4.93 -23.43
C THR A 255 2.51 4.74 -21.90
N TYR A 256 3.63 4.43 -21.24
CA TYR A 256 3.70 4.13 -19.80
C TYR A 256 4.89 4.83 -19.15
N VAL A 257 4.71 5.24 -17.88
CA VAL A 257 5.79 5.81 -17.05
C VAL A 257 6.08 4.85 -15.91
N ARG A 258 7.32 4.38 -15.84
CA ARG A 258 7.74 3.39 -14.83
C ARG A 258 8.83 3.95 -13.93
N LYS A 259 8.71 3.71 -12.62
CA LYS A 259 9.77 4.01 -11.64
C LYS A 259 10.74 2.83 -11.55
N ILE A 260 12.01 3.09 -11.85
CA ILE A 260 13.03 2.07 -12.10
C ILE A 260 14.18 2.20 -11.09
N PRO A 261 14.59 1.09 -10.44
CA PRO A 261 15.80 1.02 -9.65
C PRO A 261 17.07 1.23 -10.49
N PHE A 262 18.05 1.94 -9.94
CA PHE A 262 19.40 2.07 -10.46
C PHE A 262 20.43 2.03 -9.33
N LEU A 263 21.69 1.79 -9.67
CA LEU A 263 22.79 1.73 -8.72
C LEU A 263 23.59 3.03 -8.72
N ILE A 264 23.95 3.51 -7.53
CA ILE A 264 24.74 4.71 -7.27
C ILE A 264 26.11 4.27 -6.74
N PRO A 265 27.23 4.57 -7.43
CA PRO A 265 28.56 4.30 -6.89
C PRO A 265 28.81 5.18 -5.66
N ASN A 266 29.48 4.62 -4.64
CA ASN A 266 29.86 5.36 -3.42
C ASN A 266 31.40 5.47 -3.31
N PRO A 267 32.01 6.56 -3.83
CA PRO A 267 33.47 6.73 -3.85
C PRO A 267 34.06 7.04 -2.46
N SER A 268 35.30 6.62 -2.21
CA SER A 268 35.99 6.81 -0.92
C SER A 268 36.39 8.25 -0.58
N VAL A 269 36.23 9.18 -1.53
CA VAL A 269 36.68 10.59 -1.44
C VAL A 269 35.54 11.56 -1.09
N LEU A 270 34.54 11.07 -0.36
CA LEU A 270 33.41 11.88 0.07
C LEU A 270 33.68 12.55 1.43
N LYS A 271 33.28 13.81 1.55
CA LYS A 271 33.39 14.60 2.78
C LYS A 271 32.01 14.79 3.38
N GLU A 272 31.86 14.41 4.65
CA GLU A 272 30.62 14.68 5.39
C GLU A 272 30.19 16.16 5.28
N GLY A 273 28.89 16.37 5.05
CA GLY A 273 28.27 17.68 4.90
C GLY A 273 28.42 18.31 3.52
N GLU A 274 29.07 17.64 2.56
CA GLU A 274 29.04 18.05 1.16
C GLU A 274 27.79 17.49 0.45
N THR A 275 27.32 18.19 -0.59
CA THR A 275 26.35 17.66 -1.56
C THR A 275 27.11 17.39 -2.86
N VAL A 276 26.94 16.20 -3.43
CA VAL A 276 27.59 15.81 -4.69
C VAL A 276 26.56 15.56 -5.79
N THR A 277 26.95 15.81 -7.03
CA THR A 277 26.11 15.58 -8.20
C THR A 277 26.54 14.32 -8.94
N ALA A 278 25.61 13.40 -9.14
CA ALA A 278 25.78 12.23 -10.00
C ALA A 278 25.06 12.44 -11.33
N THR A 279 25.68 12.02 -12.43
CA THR A 279 25.09 12.09 -13.78
C THR A 279 24.57 10.72 -14.19
N LEU A 280 23.32 10.66 -14.64
CA LEU A 280 22.64 9.46 -15.10
C LEU A 280 22.52 9.48 -16.62
N TYR A 281 22.79 8.36 -17.27
CA TYR A 281 22.66 8.16 -18.71
C TYR A 281 21.69 7.02 -18.97
N LEU A 282 20.58 7.30 -19.67
CA LEU A 282 19.69 6.28 -20.18
C LEU A 282 20.23 5.78 -21.51
N LYS A 283 20.46 4.47 -21.63
CA LYS A 283 21.00 3.87 -22.85
C LYS A 283 20.07 2.82 -23.42
N ASP A 284 19.94 2.80 -24.74
CA ASP A 284 19.20 1.77 -25.47
C ASP A 284 19.97 0.43 -25.55
N LYS A 285 19.38 -0.54 -26.26
CA LYS A 285 19.98 -1.86 -26.52
C LYS A 285 21.31 -1.83 -27.27
N ASN A 286 21.65 -0.73 -27.94
CA ASN A 286 22.89 -0.54 -28.68
C ASN A 286 23.92 0.29 -27.89
N ASN A 287 23.65 0.58 -26.62
CA ASN A 287 24.43 1.48 -25.74
C ASN A 287 24.47 2.94 -26.20
N VAL A 288 23.52 3.38 -27.04
CA VAL A 288 23.36 4.78 -27.42
C VAL A 288 22.66 5.53 -26.29
N VAL A 289 23.19 6.68 -25.89
CA VAL A 289 22.58 7.54 -24.87
C VAL A 289 21.33 8.20 -25.44
N ILE A 290 20.18 7.87 -24.88
CA ILE A 290 18.86 8.41 -25.24
C ILE A 290 18.58 9.67 -24.42
N ASP A 291 18.88 9.62 -23.13
CA ASP A 291 18.68 10.74 -22.23
C ASP A 291 19.74 10.86 -21.15
N THR A 292 19.88 12.06 -20.59
CA THR A 292 20.86 12.36 -19.55
C THR A 292 20.26 13.32 -18.55
N THR A 293 20.40 12.99 -17.27
CA THR A 293 19.98 13.87 -16.17
C THR A 293 21.01 13.87 -15.06
N SER A 294 20.80 14.67 -14.02
CA SER A 294 21.66 14.71 -12.85
C SER A 294 20.84 14.72 -11.57
N ILE A 295 21.36 14.06 -10.54
CA ILE A 295 20.78 14.03 -9.20
C ILE A 295 21.78 14.59 -8.20
N SER A 296 21.27 15.19 -7.13
CA SER A 296 22.09 15.66 -6.00
C SER A 296 21.93 14.71 -4.82
N LEU A 297 23.04 14.38 -4.18
CA LEU A 297 23.12 13.45 -3.07
C LEU A 297 23.89 14.09 -1.92
N ASP A 298 23.31 14.08 -0.73
CA ASP A 298 23.96 14.59 0.47
C ASP A 298 24.88 13.51 1.05
N VAL A 299 26.07 13.92 1.48
CA VAL A 299 27.03 13.05 2.16
C VAL A 299 26.89 13.22 3.67
N LYS A 300 26.65 12.11 4.38
CA LYS A 300 26.52 12.06 5.83
C LYS A 300 27.46 11.04 6.45
N SER A 301 27.72 11.22 7.75
CA SER A 301 28.30 10.17 8.56
C SER A 301 27.23 9.13 8.93
N LYS A 302 27.60 7.84 8.95
CA LYS A 302 26.75 6.78 9.53
C LYS A 302 26.44 6.97 11.02
N TYR A 303 27.18 7.84 11.71
CA TYR A 303 26.98 8.17 13.12
C TYR A 303 26.01 9.34 13.35
N ASN A 304 25.50 9.97 12.29
CA ASN A 304 24.50 11.03 12.32
C ASN A 304 23.19 10.55 11.67
N HIS A 305 22.10 11.32 11.83
CA HIS A 305 20.82 10.97 11.22
C HIS A 305 20.92 10.87 9.69
N HIS A 306 20.63 9.68 9.14
CA HIS A 306 20.79 9.39 7.72
C HIS A 306 19.69 8.48 7.18
N LYS A 307 19.56 8.45 5.85
CA LYS A 307 18.69 7.55 5.10
C LYS A 307 19.48 6.38 4.52
N ASN A 308 18.89 5.20 4.59
CA ASN A 308 19.31 4.00 3.84
C ASN A 308 18.22 3.59 2.87
N THR A 309 18.63 3.08 1.70
CA THR A 309 17.74 2.53 0.68
C THR A 309 17.96 1.04 0.51
N PHE A 310 16.90 0.31 0.20
CA PHE A 310 16.95 -1.12 -0.09
C PHE A 310 15.96 -1.47 -1.20
N LEU A 311 16.10 -2.67 -1.75
CA LEU A 311 15.23 -3.20 -2.79
C LEU A 311 14.19 -4.11 -2.14
N SER A 312 12.91 -3.76 -2.22
CA SER A 312 11.83 -4.47 -1.55
C SER A 312 11.54 -5.83 -2.21
N ASN A 313 11.34 -6.86 -1.40
CA ASN A 313 10.94 -8.20 -1.84
C ASN A 313 9.45 -8.28 -2.22
N ILE A 314 8.65 -7.26 -1.90
CA ILE A 314 7.23 -7.21 -2.27
C ILE A 314 7.05 -7.02 -3.77
N ASP A 315 7.75 -6.04 -4.34
CA ASP A 315 7.49 -5.48 -5.68
C ASP A 315 8.78 -4.99 -6.37
N HIS A 316 9.95 -5.30 -5.79
CA HIS A 316 11.27 -4.95 -6.35
C HIS A 316 11.43 -3.45 -6.65
N SER A 317 10.74 -2.62 -5.86
CA SER A 317 10.89 -1.18 -5.83
C SER A 317 11.98 -0.76 -4.84
N VAL A 318 12.60 0.39 -5.07
CA VAL A 318 13.51 0.98 -4.08
C VAL A 318 12.68 1.70 -3.02
N GLN A 319 12.76 1.21 -1.80
CA GLN A 319 12.23 1.85 -0.59
C GLN A 319 13.39 2.41 0.23
N TYR A 320 13.07 3.22 1.23
CA TYR A 320 14.07 3.77 2.14
C TYR A 320 13.58 3.73 3.58
N TYR A 321 14.50 3.86 4.51
CA TYR A 321 14.21 4.10 5.93
C TYR A 321 15.22 5.11 6.46
N SER A 322 14.89 5.79 7.54
CA SER A 322 15.77 6.76 8.19
C SER A 322 16.17 6.28 9.58
N VAL A 323 17.36 6.68 10.01
CA VAL A 323 17.96 6.18 11.26
C VAL A 323 18.39 7.35 12.12
N ALA A 324 18.09 7.29 13.42
CA ALA A 324 18.86 7.99 14.46
C ALA A 324 19.81 6.96 15.10
N PRO A 325 21.08 6.90 14.66
CA PRO A 325 21.98 5.81 15.04
C PRO A 325 22.42 5.96 16.50
N SER A 326 22.93 4.88 17.09
CA SER A 326 23.38 4.93 18.48
C SER A 326 24.58 5.84 18.70
N LEU A 327 24.61 6.54 19.84
CA LEU A 327 25.78 7.32 20.29
C LEU A 327 27.00 6.44 20.59
N THR A 328 26.81 5.14 20.85
CA THR A 328 27.90 4.18 21.11
C THR A 328 28.44 3.51 19.84
N ARG A 329 28.21 4.13 18.67
CA ARG A 329 28.88 3.87 17.39
C ARG A 329 28.82 2.39 16.96
N ASP A 330 29.97 1.77 16.68
CA ASP A 330 30.08 0.42 16.10
C ASP A 330 29.97 -0.70 17.14
N LYS A 331 29.26 -0.46 18.25
CA LYS A 331 29.02 -1.52 19.24
C LYS A 331 27.95 -2.47 18.68
N ASP A 332 28.32 -3.74 18.51
CA ASP A 332 27.36 -4.78 18.14
C ASP A 332 26.39 -5.10 19.32
N ASN A 333 25.29 -5.80 19.03
CA ASN A 333 24.32 -6.29 20.02
C ASN A 333 23.70 -5.18 20.89
N GLN A 334 23.35 -4.08 20.24
CA GLN A 334 22.57 -2.99 20.82
C GLN A 334 21.07 -3.18 20.59
N ALA A 335 20.25 -2.47 21.36
CA ALA A 335 18.82 -2.46 21.16
C ALA A 335 18.42 -1.83 19.81
N MET A 336 17.22 -2.16 19.35
CA MET A 336 16.62 -1.54 18.18
C MET A 336 15.22 -1.01 18.52
N PHE A 337 14.92 0.22 18.11
CA PHE A 337 13.61 0.83 18.21
C PHE A 337 13.04 1.00 16.81
N LEU A 338 12.05 0.20 16.44
CA LEU A 338 11.28 0.43 15.23
C LEU A 338 10.25 1.53 15.53
N SER A 339 10.43 2.69 14.90
CA SER A 339 9.54 3.85 15.04
C SER A 339 8.69 4.04 13.79
N VAL A 340 7.47 3.50 13.80
CA VAL A 340 6.50 3.70 12.72
C VAL A 340 5.89 5.11 12.78
N HIS A 341 5.77 5.79 11.64
CA HIS A 341 5.40 7.21 11.58
C HIS A 341 3.91 7.50 11.40
N GLY A 342 3.53 8.74 11.73
CA GLY A 342 2.19 9.29 11.54
C GLY A 342 1.80 9.49 10.07
N ALA A 343 0.52 9.81 9.85
CA ALA A 343 0.01 10.08 8.52
C ALA A 343 0.63 11.37 7.96
N SER A 344 1.06 11.36 6.71
CA SER A 344 1.77 12.44 6.02
C SER A 344 3.24 12.64 6.43
N VAL A 345 3.72 11.91 7.45
CA VAL A 345 5.08 12.08 7.98
C VAL A 345 6.07 11.27 7.15
N GLU A 346 7.19 11.88 6.76
CA GLU A 346 8.30 11.14 6.15
C GLU A 346 9.14 10.42 7.21
N ALA A 347 9.71 9.28 6.83
CA ALA A 347 10.69 8.55 7.65
C ALA A 347 11.81 9.46 8.19
N VAL A 348 12.30 10.41 7.38
CA VAL A 348 13.36 11.36 7.78
C VAL A 348 12.88 12.24 8.94
N ASN A 349 11.68 12.80 8.82
CA ASN A 349 11.11 13.66 9.84
C ASN A 349 10.85 12.87 11.13
N GLN A 350 10.37 11.63 11.00
CA GLN A 350 10.17 10.74 12.15
C GLN A 350 11.49 10.46 12.87
N ALA A 351 12.56 10.09 12.16
CA ALA A 351 13.86 9.82 12.77
C ALA A 351 14.48 11.07 13.41
N ASN A 352 14.36 12.23 12.76
CA ASN A 352 14.91 13.50 13.25
C ASN A 352 14.22 14.02 14.52
N ALA A 353 12.96 13.62 14.77
CA ALA A 353 12.25 13.96 16.00
C ALA A 353 12.83 13.24 17.24
N TYR A 354 13.71 12.25 17.07
CA TYR A 354 14.37 11.57 18.18
C TYR A 354 15.80 12.07 18.38
N LYS A 355 16.16 12.25 19.66
CA LYS A 355 17.57 12.27 20.07
C LYS A 355 18.16 10.88 19.99
N GLN A 356 19.40 10.77 19.52
CA GLN A 356 20.16 9.52 19.49
C GLN A 356 20.27 8.91 20.91
N LYS A 357 20.24 7.59 20.99
CA LYS A 357 20.36 6.83 22.25
C LYS A 357 21.74 6.18 22.34
N ASP A 358 22.29 6.05 23.53
CA ASP A 358 23.59 5.40 23.78
C ASP A 358 23.51 3.87 23.88
N TRP A 359 22.30 3.30 23.83
CA TRP A 359 22.07 1.86 24.00
C TRP A 359 21.28 1.19 22.86
N GLY A 360 20.89 1.94 21.82
CA GLY A 360 20.23 1.37 20.65
C GLY A 360 20.04 2.34 19.48
N HIS A 361 19.59 1.78 18.35
CA HIS A 361 19.34 2.50 17.09
C HIS A 361 17.83 2.70 16.89
N ILE A 362 17.43 3.92 16.53
CA ILE A 362 16.04 4.20 16.17
C ILE A 362 15.91 4.16 14.66
N VAL A 363 14.97 3.37 14.15
CA VAL A 363 14.80 3.09 12.73
C VAL A 363 13.36 3.42 12.33
N ALA A 364 13.20 4.32 11.37
CA ALA A 364 11.91 4.78 10.86
C ALA A 364 11.69 4.29 9.40
N PRO A 365 10.83 3.28 9.17
CA PRO A 365 10.41 2.84 7.82
C PRO A 365 9.53 3.89 7.12
N THR A 366 9.28 3.78 5.81
CA THR A 366 8.48 4.75 5.03
C THR A 366 7.00 4.43 4.89
N ASN A 367 6.57 3.24 5.29
CA ASN A 367 5.20 2.75 5.05
C ASN A 367 4.83 2.80 3.56
N ARG A 368 5.80 2.63 2.67
CA ARG A 368 5.72 2.90 1.22
C ARG A 368 5.51 4.38 0.85
N ARG A 369 4.53 5.08 1.43
CA ARG A 369 4.14 6.48 1.11
C ARG A 369 3.54 7.20 2.33
N PRO A 370 3.31 8.53 2.29
CA PRO A 370 2.94 9.31 3.48
C PRO A 370 1.67 8.85 4.23
N PHE A 371 0.65 8.29 3.56
CA PHE A 371 -0.47 7.60 4.24
C PHE A 371 -0.39 6.08 4.13
N GLY A 372 0.52 5.61 3.27
CA GLY A 372 0.85 4.22 3.03
C GLY A 372 -0.38 3.33 3.06
N PHE A 373 -0.24 2.26 3.83
CA PHE A 373 -1.28 1.27 4.08
C PHE A 373 -1.76 1.28 5.53
N ALA A 374 -1.65 2.45 6.22
CA ALA A 374 -1.88 2.57 7.65
C ALA A 374 -1.07 1.58 8.51
N TRP A 375 0.08 1.10 8.01
CA TRP A 375 0.87 0.01 8.62
C TRP A 375 0.18 -1.36 8.65
N GLU A 376 -0.97 -1.49 8.01
CA GLU A 376 -1.63 -2.75 7.64
C GLU A 376 -1.15 -3.20 6.24
N ASP A 377 -1.69 -4.31 5.70
CA ASP A 377 -1.40 -4.83 4.35
C ASP A 377 0.10 -4.76 3.96
N TRP A 378 0.46 -3.97 2.93
CA TRP A 378 1.85 -3.80 2.48
C TRP A 378 2.69 -2.92 3.42
N GLY A 379 2.08 -2.02 4.17
CA GLY A 379 2.75 -1.19 5.18
C GLY A 379 3.32 -2.02 6.31
N ARG A 380 2.60 -3.08 6.71
CA ARG A 380 3.07 -4.10 7.65
C ARG A 380 4.33 -4.80 7.14
N LEU A 381 4.29 -5.23 5.88
CA LEU A 381 5.41 -5.93 5.25
C LEU A 381 6.63 -5.01 5.12
N ASP A 382 6.44 -3.75 4.74
CA ASP A 382 7.49 -2.72 4.70
C ASP A 382 8.18 -2.53 6.07
N ALA A 383 7.40 -2.47 7.15
CA ALA A 383 7.93 -2.39 8.50
C ALA A 383 8.77 -3.62 8.88
N LEU A 384 8.35 -4.82 8.46
CA LEU A 384 9.10 -6.06 8.70
C LEU A 384 10.37 -6.16 7.86
N GLU A 385 10.34 -5.73 6.60
CA GLU A 385 11.54 -5.66 5.74
C GLU A 385 12.58 -4.73 6.36
N VAL A 386 12.16 -3.53 6.79
CA VAL A 386 13.07 -2.57 7.43
C VAL A 386 13.58 -3.09 8.78
N LEU A 387 12.75 -3.77 9.56
CA LEU A 387 13.18 -4.41 10.81
C LEU A 387 14.28 -5.43 10.56
N GLU A 388 14.12 -6.28 9.54
CA GLU A 388 15.12 -7.30 9.16
C GLU A 388 16.39 -6.67 8.59
N GLU A 389 16.27 -5.74 7.63
CA GLU A 389 17.38 -5.02 7.02
C GLU A 389 18.22 -4.29 8.07
N ALA A 390 17.58 -3.55 8.98
CA ALA A 390 18.27 -2.83 10.03
C ALA A 390 18.88 -3.77 11.08
N SER A 391 18.19 -4.86 11.45
CA SER A 391 18.74 -5.87 12.37
C SER A 391 20.03 -6.47 11.82
N ASN A 392 20.04 -6.79 10.53
CA ASN A 392 21.21 -7.36 9.86
C ASN A 392 22.35 -6.34 9.73
N LEU A 393 22.02 -5.09 9.39
CA LEU A 393 22.99 -4.01 9.25
C LEU A 393 23.69 -3.68 10.58
N TYR A 394 22.93 -3.54 11.67
CA TYR A 394 23.44 -3.13 12.98
C TYR A 394 23.77 -4.30 13.90
N LYS A 395 23.47 -5.55 13.50
CA LYS A 395 23.57 -6.76 14.32
C LYS A 395 22.96 -6.53 15.71
N SER A 396 21.74 -5.99 15.71
CA SER A 396 21.05 -5.63 16.94
C SER A 396 20.73 -6.86 17.78
N ASP A 397 20.59 -6.65 19.09
CA ASP A 397 20.15 -7.68 20.01
C ASP A 397 18.68 -8.02 19.75
N SER A 398 18.43 -9.26 19.32
CA SER A 398 17.09 -9.75 19.02
C SER A 398 16.17 -9.75 20.25
N GLN A 399 16.71 -9.83 21.48
CA GLN A 399 15.89 -9.77 22.70
C GLN A 399 15.51 -8.35 23.10
N HIS A 400 16.18 -7.32 22.57
CA HIS A 400 15.97 -5.91 22.91
C HIS A 400 15.48 -5.10 21.70
N THR A 401 14.43 -5.62 21.06
CA THR A 401 13.73 -4.94 19.96
C THR A 401 12.41 -4.35 20.46
N TYR A 402 12.15 -3.08 20.17
CA TYR A 402 10.99 -2.32 20.67
C TYR A 402 10.24 -1.64 19.53
N LEU A 403 8.95 -1.36 19.75
CA LEU A 403 8.08 -0.72 18.76
C LEU A 403 7.43 0.55 19.33
N THR A 404 7.45 1.64 18.58
CA THR A 404 6.74 2.87 18.95
C THR A 404 6.32 3.66 17.72
N GLY A 405 5.50 4.68 17.92
CA GLY A 405 5.00 5.53 16.85
C GLY A 405 3.89 6.46 17.33
N HIS A 406 3.66 7.53 16.57
CA HIS A 406 2.68 8.57 16.87
C HIS A 406 1.54 8.62 15.84
N SER A 407 0.31 8.90 16.26
CA SER A 407 -0.86 9.05 15.36
C SER A 407 -1.15 7.76 14.56
N MET A 408 -1.10 7.81 13.23
CA MET A 408 -1.12 6.59 12.38
C MET A 408 0.01 5.61 12.74
N GLY A 409 1.17 6.10 13.20
CA GLY A 409 2.25 5.27 13.73
C GLY A 409 1.90 4.68 15.09
N GLY A 410 1.13 5.38 15.92
CA GLY A 410 0.56 4.82 17.15
C GLY A 410 -0.42 3.69 16.85
N HIS A 411 -1.24 3.83 15.80
CA HIS A 411 -2.06 2.74 15.26
C HIS A 411 -1.20 1.58 14.75
N GLY A 412 -0.17 1.85 13.95
CA GLY A 412 0.78 0.83 13.50
C GLY A 412 1.46 0.10 14.66
N THR A 413 1.72 0.81 15.76
CA THR A 413 2.29 0.22 16.98
C THR A 413 1.33 -0.76 17.65
N TRP A 414 0.05 -0.39 17.78
CA TRP A 414 -0.98 -1.31 18.24
C TRP A 414 -1.10 -2.52 17.30
N TYR A 415 -1.25 -2.27 16.01
CA TYR A 415 -1.47 -3.30 14.99
C TYR A 415 -0.32 -4.32 14.91
N LEU A 416 0.92 -3.85 14.73
CA LEU A 416 2.10 -4.72 14.62
C LEU A 416 2.38 -5.44 15.94
N GLY A 417 2.18 -4.77 17.09
CA GLY A 417 2.35 -5.40 18.40
C GLY A 417 1.38 -6.54 18.65
N ALA A 418 0.09 -6.35 18.31
CA ALA A 418 -0.89 -7.42 18.41
C ALA A 418 -0.64 -8.53 17.37
N THR A 419 -0.20 -8.17 16.17
CA THR A 419 0.01 -9.12 15.06
C THR A 419 1.25 -9.98 15.28
N TYR A 420 2.33 -9.43 15.86
CA TYR A 420 3.62 -10.11 16.05
C TYR A 420 4.09 -10.06 17.51
N PRO A 421 3.41 -10.78 18.40
CA PRO A 421 3.63 -10.62 19.84
C PRO A 421 4.94 -11.21 20.36
N ASP A 422 5.74 -11.84 19.50
CA ASP A 422 7.06 -12.39 19.80
C ASP A 422 8.22 -11.62 19.14
N LYS A 423 7.94 -10.52 18.42
CA LYS A 423 8.96 -9.68 17.76
C LYS A 423 9.44 -8.50 18.61
N PHE A 424 8.71 -8.14 19.66
CA PHE A 424 8.97 -6.95 20.44
C PHE A 424 8.99 -7.25 21.95
N ALA A 425 9.98 -6.72 22.65
CA ALA A 425 10.10 -6.80 24.11
C ALA A 425 9.10 -5.89 24.82
N ALA A 426 8.73 -4.78 24.18
CA ALA A 426 7.69 -3.86 24.60
C ALA A 426 7.27 -2.95 23.44
N ILE A 427 6.07 -2.38 23.56
CA ILE A 427 5.55 -1.39 22.61
C ILE A 427 5.13 -0.10 23.32
N ALA A 428 5.17 1.02 22.60
CA ALA A 428 4.71 2.31 23.10
C ALA A 428 3.90 3.09 22.04
N PRO A 429 2.60 2.82 21.91
CA PRO A 429 1.72 3.58 21.02
C PRO A 429 1.47 4.99 21.60
N ALA A 430 1.76 6.01 20.80
CA ALA A 430 1.51 7.42 21.15
C ALA A 430 0.38 8.01 20.29
N ALA A 431 -0.59 8.67 20.92
CA ALA A 431 -1.73 9.33 20.24
C ALA A 431 -2.40 8.48 19.15
N GLY A 432 -2.46 7.16 19.34
CA GLY A 432 -2.83 6.19 18.31
C GLY A 432 -4.20 5.55 18.52
N TYR A 433 -4.81 5.07 17.45
CA TYR A 433 -6.07 4.32 17.47
C TYR A 433 -5.80 2.83 17.24
N PRO A 434 -6.34 1.89 18.05
CA PRO A 434 -6.04 0.47 17.90
C PRO A 434 -6.63 -0.12 16.62
N ASP A 435 -7.84 0.28 16.23
CA ASP A 435 -8.57 -0.25 15.08
C ASP A 435 -8.91 0.87 14.07
N LEU A 436 -8.51 0.68 12.81
CA LEU A 436 -8.65 1.68 11.75
C LEU A 436 -10.12 1.94 11.37
N LEU A 437 -10.94 0.90 11.30
CA LEU A 437 -12.33 1.06 10.90
C LEU A 437 -13.12 1.73 12.02
N ASP A 438 -12.92 1.33 13.27
CA ASP A 438 -13.57 1.97 14.41
C ASP A 438 -13.20 3.46 14.53
N TYR A 439 -11.93 3.79 14.23
CA TYR A 439 -11.48 5.18 14.14
C TYR A 439 -12.20 5.93 13.02
N ARG A 440 -12.27 5.38 11.80
CA ARG A 440 -13.02 5.98 10.68
C ARG A 440 -14.51 6.17 11.03
N HIS A 441 -15.13 5.19 11.69
CA HIS A 441 -16.51 5.27 12.15
C HIS A 441 -16.71 6.26 13.30
N SER A 442 -15.66 6.59 14.06
CA SER A 442 -15.78 7.59 15.12
C SER A 442 -16.13 8.98 14.55
N PHE A 443 -15.64 9.33 13.36
CA PHE A 443 -15.97 10.59 12.70
C PHE A 443 -17.45 10.71 12.41
N THR A 444 -18.08 9.69 11.82
CA THR A 444 -19.52 9.72 11.53
C THR A 444 -20.37 9.62 12.80
N ARG A 445 -19.92 8.88 13.82
CA ARG A 445 -20.58 8.80 15.13
C ARG A 445 -20.54 10.11 15.91
N SER A 446 -19.48 10.91 15.73
CA SER A 446 -19.29 12.19 16.43
C SER A 446 -20.13 13.34 15.88
N LEU A 447 -20.74 13.18 14.69
CA LEU A 447 -21.56 14.21 14.07
C LEU A 447 -22.83 14.48 14.88
N ASN A 448 -23.15 15.77 15.05
CA ASN A 448 -24.39 16.23 15.66
C ASN A 448 -25.41 16.70 14.59
N ASP A 449 -26.66 16.95 15.02
CA ASP A 449 -27.76 17.37 14.15
C ASP A 449 -27.43 18.62 13.31
N GLU A 450 -26.79 19.62 13.91
CA GLU A 450 -26.43 20.88 13.24
C GLU A 450 -25.42 20.63 12.11
N GLN A 451 -24.37 19.85 12.38
CA GLN A 451 -23.34 19.50 11.40
C GLN A 451 -23.91 18.67 10.24
N VAL A 452 -24.79 17.71 10.53
CA VAL A 452 -25.44 16.89 9.50
C VAL A 452 -26.38 17.75 8.66
N GLN A 453 -27.18 18.62 9.28
CA GLN A 453 -28.09 19.51 8.55
C GLN A 453 -27.31 20.48 7.66
N GLN A 454 -26.22 21.07 8.17
CA GLN A 454 -25.39 21.99 7.39
C GLN A 454 -24.71 21.30 6.20
N ARG A 455 -24.21 20.07 6.40
CA ARG A 455 -23.43 19.37 5.38
C ARG A 455 -24.28 18.62 4.37
N PHE A 456 -25.33 17.95 4.81
CA PHE A 456 -26.13 17.01 4.02
C PHE A 456 -27.59 17.43 3.83
N GLY A 457 -28.04 18.49 4.53
CA GLY A 457 -29.41 19.00 4.41
C GLY A 457 -30.49 18.06 4.97
N MET A 458 -30.14 17.17 5.89
CA MET A 458 -31.05 16.18 6.49
C MET A 458 -30.85 16.06 8.00
N SER A 459 -31.80 15.42 8.69
CA SER A 459 -31.67 15.15 10.13
C SER A 459 -30.61 14.09 10.43
N LEU A 460 -30.06 14.08 11.65
CA LEU A 460 -29.12 13.04 12.09
C LEU A 460 -29.74 11.63 12.03
N THR A 461 -31.04 11.50 12.28
CA THR A 461 -31.77 10.23 12.20
C THR A 461 -31.80 9.73 10.76
N ASP A 462 -32.17 10.59 9.80
CA ASP A 462 -32.21 10.24 8.37
C ASP A 462 -30.81 9.89 7.88
N PHE A 463 -29.80 10.66 8.29
CA PHE A 463 -28.40 10.37 7.97
C PHE A 463 -27.98 9.00 8.50
N LYS A 464 -28.21 8.69 9.78
CA LYS A 464 -27.89 7.37 10.36
C LYS A 464 -28.60 6.24 9.62
N GLN A 465 -29.87 6.42 9.26
CA GLN A 465 -30.62 5.43 8.47
C GLN A 465 -30.05 5.26 7.05
N LYS A 466 -29.52 6.34 6.47
CA LYS A 466 -28.93 6.35 5.13
C LYS A 466 -27.59 5.62 5.04
N ILE A 467 -26.73 5.79 6.05
CA ILE A 467 -25.39 5.19 6.08
C ILE A 467 -25.37 3.75 6.58
N THR A 468 -26.48 3.31 7.17
CA THR A 468 -26.63 1.92 7.63
C THR A 468 -26.78 1.02 6.40
N PRO A 469 -25.96 -0.03 6.24
CA PRO A 469 -26.11 -0.99 5.16
C PRO A 469 -27.52 -1.57 5.13
N LYS A 470 -28.14 -1.59 3.95
CA LYS A 470 -29.43 -2.23 3.70
C LYS A 470 -29.21 -3.36 2.72
N PHE A 471 -29.80 -4.53 3.01
CA PHE A 471 -29.70 -5.72 2.17
C PHE A 471 -31.07 -6.06 1.61
N ASN A 472 -31.11 -6.41 0.33
CA ASN A 472 -32.36 -6.77 -0.33
C ASN A 472 -32.89 -8.15 0.10
N ASN A 473 -32.00 -9.06 0.53
CA ASN A 473 -32.32 -10.40 1.00
C ASN A 473 -31.17 -11.00 1.83
N THR A 474 -31.41 -12.17 2.43
CA THR A 474 -30.42 -12.88 3.27
C THR A 474 -29.14 -13.26 2.52
N THR A 475 -29.22 -13.61 1.23
CA THR A 475 -28.04 -13.95 0.43
C THR A 475 -27.10 -12.75 0.25
N GLU A 476 -27.65 -11.55 0.07
CA GLU A 476 -26.86 -10.32 -0.03
C GLU A 476 -26.20 -9.96 1.32
N GLU A 477 -26.88 -10.19 2.44
CA GLU A 477 -26.30 -10.08 3.77
C GLU A 477 -25.16 -11.09 4.00
N GLN A 478 -25.35 -12.35 3.56
CA GLN A 478 -24.31 -13.38 3.61
C GLN A 478 -23.08 -13.01 2.76
N LEU A 479 -23.30 -12.49 1.55
CA LEU A 479 -22.21 -11.97 0.70
C LEU A 479 -21.47 -10.81 1.38
N ASN A 480 -22.18 -9.86 1.99
CA ASN A 480 -21.54 -8.80 2.76
C ASN A 480 -20.66 -9.37 3.88
N ASN A 481 -21.16 -10.36 4.62
CA ASN A 481 -20.45 -10.93 5.76
C ASN A 481 -19.20 -11.70 5.33
N ILE A 482 -19.29 -12.52 4.28
CA ILE A 482 -18.13 -13.28 3.80
C ILE A 482 -17.06 -12.36 3.17
N ILE A 483 -17.45 -11.27 2.51
CA ILE A 483 -16.50 -10.25 2.01
C ILE A 483 -15.83 -9.53 3.18
N LYS A 484 -16.61 -9.09 4.18
CA LYS A 484 -16.06 -8.42 5.38
C LYS A 484 -15.17 -9.32 6.23
N ARG A 485 -15.39 -10.65 6.21
CA ARG A 485 -14.53 -11.62 6.89
C ARG A 485 -13.08 -11.53 6.41
N ALA A 486 -12.84 -11.24 5.12
CA ALA A 486 -11.48 -11.03 4.61
C ALA A 486 -10.75 -9.86 5.33
N GLY A 487 -11.50 -8.95 5.96
CA GLY A 487 -10.96 -7.82 6.72
C GLY A 487 -10.73 -8.06 8.21
N ASN A 488 -10.93 -9.28 8.69
CA ASN A 488 -10.60 -9.62 10.08
C ASN A 488 -9.10 -9.46 10.38
N THR A 489 -8.24 -9.48 9.37
CA THR A 489 -6.79 -9.20 9.50
C THR A 489 -6.47 -7.76 9.89
N SER A 490 -7.44 -6.85 9.86
CA SER A 490 -7.34 -5.46 10.29
C SER A 490 -8.21 -5.15 11.52
N ARG A 491 -8.67 -6.18 12.26
CA ARG A 491 -9.49 -6.03 13.47
C ARG A 491 -8.63 -6.14 14.73
N THR A 492 -7.73 -5.18 14.94
CA THR A 492 -6.72 -5.21 16.02
C THR A 492 -7.32 -5.46 17.41
N LEU A 493 -8.50 -4.92 17.71
CA LEU A 493 -9.16 -5.09 19.01
C LEU A 493 -9.59 -6.53 19.31
N GLU A 494 -9.78 -7.35 18.27
CA GLU A 494 -10.04 -8.79 18.38
C GLU A 494 -8.76 -9.58 18.72
N LEU A 495 -7.58 -8.99 18.48
CA LEU A 495 -6.27 -9.59 18.76
C LEU A 495 -5.68 -9.15 20.11
N LYS A 496 -6.41 -8.36 20.91
CA LYS A 496 -5.90 -7.68 22.10
C LYS A 496 -5.25 -8.60 23.16
N GLU A 497 -5.66 -9.87 23.25
CA GLU A 497 -5.04 -10.79 24.22
C GLU A 497 -3.58 -11.12 23.88
N ASN A 498 -3.15 -10.89 22.62
CA ASN A 498 -1.76 -11.06 22.19
C ASN A 498 -0.79 -10.10 22.90
N TYR A 499 -1.28 -9.00 23.48
CA TYR A 499 -0.43 -8.07 24.24
C TYR A 499 0.16 -8.69 25.51
N LEU A 500 -0.43 -9.77 26.05
CA LEU A 500 -0.01 -10.42 27.31
C LEU A 500 1.47 -10.86 27.37
N HIS A 501 2.17 -10.87 26.23
CA HIS A 501 3.54 -11.37 26.12
C HIS A 501 4.62 -10.32 26.45
N PHE A 502 4.29 -9.03 26.38
CA PHE A 502 5.26 -7.93 26.49
C PHE A 502 4.66 -6.69 27.16
N GLY A 503 5.51 -5.71 27.48
CA GLY A 503 5.05 -4.48 28.12
C GLY A 503 4.40 -3.49 27.17
N VAL A 504 3.35 -2.79 27.61
CA VAL A 504 2.66 -1.75 26.83
C VAL A 504 2.75 -0.39 27.52
N TYR A 505 3.25 0.66 26.84
CA TYR A 505 3.23 2.04 27.34
C TYR A 505 2.30 2.91 26.50
N ILE A 506 1.19 3.39 27.06
CA ILE A 506 0.26 4.28 26.36
C ILE A 506 0.62 5.74 26.66
N LEU A 507 0.88 6.53 25.61
CA LEU A 507 1.10 7.97 25.69
C LEU A 507 0.03 8.71 24.89
N HIS A 508 -0.61 9.74 25.45
CA HIS A 508 -1.57 10.57 24.71
C HIS A 508 -1.57 12.00 25.24
N GLY A 509 -1.87 13.00 24.40
CA GLY A 509 -2.21 14.33 24.87
C GLY A 509 -3.62 14.39 25.47
N ASP A 510 -3.82 15.07 26.60
CA ASP A 510 -5.16 15.21 27.19
C ASP A 510 -6.09 16.15 26.41
N SER A 511 -5.52 16.93 25.48
CA SER A 511 -6.17 17.97 24.69
C SER A 511 -6.07 17.68 23.17
N ASP A 512 -5.85 16.41 22.78
CA ASP A 512 -5.75 15.98 21.39
C ASP A 512 -7.10 16.11 20.66
N ASN A 513 -7.10 16.91 19.59
CA ASN A 513 -8.26 17.20 18.74
C ASN A 513 -8.25 16.46 17.38
N VAL A 514 -7.21 15.68 17.09
CA VAL A 514 -7.08 14.89 15.86
C VAL A 514 -7.40 13.43 16.12
N VAL A 515 -6.73 12.81 17.11
CA VAL A 515 -7.03 11.45 17.57
C VAL A 515 -7.66 11.57 18.95
N PRO A 516 -8.99 11.38 19.07
CA PRO A 516 -9.69 11.61 20.33
C PRO A 516 -9.11 10.81 21.49
N THR A 517 -8.79 11.49 22.59
CA THR A 517 -8.16 10.89 23.79
C THR A 517 -8.97 9.73 24.40
N PHE A 518 -10.29 9.66 24.15
CA PHE A 518 -11.12 8.54 24.63
C PHE A 518 -10.64 7.18 24.11
N LEU A 519 -9.97 7.13 22.95
CA LEU A 519 -9.45 5.88 22.39
C LEU A 519 -8.31 5.29 23.25
N ALA A 520 -7.40 6.13 23.75
CA ALA A 520 -6.38 5.70 24.70
C ALA A 520 -6.96 5.32 26.07
N ARG A 521 -7.99 6.05 26.53
CA ARG A 521 -8.72 5.72 27.77
C ARG A 521 -9.44 4.37 27.66
N ASP A 522 -10.08 4.07 26.53
CA ASP A 522 -10.72 2.78 26.26
C ASP A 522 -9.68 1.64 26.25
N MET A 523 -8.52 1.83 25.59
CA MET A 523 -7.45 0.84 25.64
C MET A 523 -6.91 0.62 27.05
N ARG A 524 -6.71 1.68 27.84
CA ARG A 524 -6.34 1.58 29.26
C ARG A 524 -7.38 0.76 30.04
N GLU A 525 -8.67 1.02 29.84
CA GLU A 525 -9.73 0.29 30.54
C GLU A 525 -9.76 -1.19 30.16
N ARG A 526 -9.58 -1.51 28.86
CA ARG A 526 -9.52 -2.89 28.36
C ARG A 526 -8.32 -3.63 28.93
N LEU A 527 -7.11 -3.07 28.81
CA LEU A 527 -5.88 -3.68 29.30
C LEU A 527 -5.90 -3.83 30.82
N GLY A 528 -6.43 -2.85 31.56
CA GLY A 528 -6.53 -2.91 33.01
C GLY A 528 -7.35 -4.08 33.57
N LYS A 529 -8.11 -4.80 32.73
CA LYS A 529 -8.88 -6.00 33.12
C LYS A 529 -8.04 -7.29 33.14
N TYR A 530 -6.93 -7.35 32.41
CA TYR A 530 -6.17 -8.61 32.24
C TYR A 530 -4.64 -8.45 32.08
N HIS A 531 -4.15 -7.27 31.69
CA HIS A 531 -2.75 -7.02 31.40
C HIS A 531 -2.05 -6.42 32.62
N ASN A 532 -1.05 -7.12 33.17
CA ASN A 532 -0.38 -6.69 34.40
C ASN A 532 0.88 -5.85 34.16
N ASP A 533 1.37 -5.79 32.92
CA ASP A 533 2.61 -5.09 32.55
C ASP A 533 2.36 -3.90 31.61
N PHE A 534 1.57 -2.92 32.04
CA PHE A 534 1.35 -1.71 31.22
C PHE A 534 1.46 -0.41 32.03
N ALA A 535 1.82 0.65 31.33
CA ALA A 535 1.84 2.02 31.82
C ALA A 535 0.96 2.91 30.93
N TYR A 536 0.45 3.99 31.50
CA TYR A 536 -0.38 4.96 30.79
C TYR A 536 -0.10 6.36 31.31
N TYR A 537 0.06 7.30 30.39
CA TYR A 537 0.28 8.71 30.71
C TYR A 537 -0.48 9.61 29.73
N GLU A 538 -1.27 10.54 30.29
CA GLU A 538 -1.82 11.67 29.53
C GLU A 538 -0.96 12.90 29.78
N TYR A 539 -0.42 13.48 28.72
CA TYR A 539 0.39 14.69 28.77
C TYR A 539 -0.53 15.91 29.02
N PRO A 540 -0.38 16.63 30.14
CA PRO A 540 -1.25 17.77 30.46
C PRO A 540 -1.12 18.91 29.45
N GLY A 541 -2.24 19.33 28.88
CA GLY A 541 -2.29 20.35 27.81
C GLY A 541 -1.70 19.87 26.48
N GLY A 542 -1.35 18.59 26.34
CA GLY A 542 -0.80 18.04 25.11
C GLY A 542 -1.88 17.99 24.02
N GLU A 543 -1.66 18.70 22.91
CA GLU A 543 -2.49 18.60 21.71
C GLU A 543 -2.16 17.32 20.92
N HIS A 544 -2.46 17.25 19.62
CA HIS A 544 -2.07 16.08 18.82
C HIS A 544 -0.55 15.95 18.71
N TRP A 545 0.16 17.05 18.49
CA TRP A 545 1.62 17.11 18.51
C TRP A 545 2.06 18.16 19.53
N PHE A 546 2.82 17.75 20.54
CA PHE A 546 3.26 18.60 21.65
C PHE A 546 4.79 18.67 21.75
N GLY A 547 5.46 18.63 20.59
CA GLY A 547 6.92 18.64 20.47
C GLY A 547 7.51 17.24 20.40
N ASP A 548 8.85 17.15 20.45
CA ASP A 548 9.56 15.86 20.33
C ASP A 548 9.08 14.84 21.37
N GLU A 549 8.57 15.27 22.53
CA GLU A 549 7.99 14.40 23.56
C GLU A 549 6.80 13.56 23.05
N SER A 550 6.17 13.92 21.93
CA SER A 550 5.14 13.09 21.28
C SER A 550 5.68 11.74 20.78
N VAL A 551 6.99 11.62 20.59
CA VAL A 551 7.68 10.39 20.15
C VAL A 551 8.88 10.04 21.01
N ASP A 552 9.64 11.04 21.50
CA ASP A 552 10.89 10.90 22.24
C ASP A 552 10.74 11.10 23.76
N TRP A 553 9.64 10.62 24.33
CA TRP A 553 9.34 10.74 25.77
C TRP A 553 10.27 9.85 26.63
N PRO A 554 11.12 10.39 27.52
CA PRO A 554 12.12 9.58 28.24
C PRO A 554 11.56 8.39 29.04
N PRO A 555 10.40 8.50 29.72
CA PRO A 555 9.75 7.36 30.38
C PRO A 555 9.42 6.16 29.47
N ILE A 556 9.18 6.35 28.17
CA ILE A 556 9.03 5.22 27.23
C ILE A 556 10.34 4.45 27.14
N PHE A 557 11.47 5.13 26.98
CA PHE A 557 12.78 4.47 26.87
C PHE A 557 13.22 3.84 28.20
N TYR A 558 12.88 4.43 29.34
CA TYR A 558 13.07 3.78 30.64
C TYR A 558 12.21 2.54 30.82
N PHE A 559 11.00 2.53 30.24
CA PHE A 559 10.13 1.37 30.21
C PHE A 559 10.70 0.27 29.30
N PHE A 560 11.18 0.62 28.11
CA PHE A 560 11.82 -0.30 27.18
C PHE A 560 13.06 -0.98 27.77
N ASN A 561 14.00 -0.22 28.32
CA ASN A 561 15.29 -0.72 28.84
C ASN A 561 15.18 -1.73 30.02
N ARG A 562 13.97 -2.03 30.50
CA ARG A 562 13.71 -3.00 31.58
C ARG A 562 13.02 -4.27 31.09
N ARG A 563 12.83 -4.41 29.78
CA ARG A 563 12.09 -5.50 29.16
C ARG A 563 12.90 -6.10 28.04
N GLU A 564 12.83 -7.41 27.95
CA GLU A 564 13.45 -8.23 26.93
C GLU A 564 12.46 -9.28 26.44
N ILE A 565 12.62 -9.75 25.20
CA ILE A 565 11.88 -10.88 24.67
C ILE A 565 12.36 -12.14 25.38
N LYS A 566 11.44 -12.81 26.07
CA LYS A 566 11.71 -14.07 26.77
C LYS A 566 12.13 -15.16 25.79
N LYS A 567 13.03 -16.03 26.23
CA LYS A 567 13.40 -17.20 25.44
C LYS A 567 12.25 -18.20 25.40
N ASP A 568 12.13 -18.94 24.31
CA ASP A 568 11.12 -20.01 24.14
C ASP A 568 11.10 -21.01 25.31
N SER A 569 12.27 -21.32 25.88
CA SER A 569 12.42 -22.19 27.05
C SER A 569 11.79 -21.64 28.33
N GLU A 570 11.57 -20.33 28.42
CA GLU A 570 11.04 -19.62 29.60
C GLU A 570 9.53 -19.37 29.50
N ILE A 571 8.93 -19.65 28.35
CA ILE A 571 7.51 -19.45 28.11
C ILE A 571 6.71 -20.58 28.76
N ASN A 572 5.88 -20.21 29.74
CA ASN A 572 4.98 -21.11 30.45
C ASN A 572 3.54 -21.05 29.93
N SER A 573 3.16 -19.96 29.26
CA SER A 573 1.83 -19.78 28.71
C SER A 573 1.87 -18.87 27.49
N ILE A 574 1.04 -19.17 26.49
CA ILE A 574 0.85 -18.34 25.29
C ILE A 574 -0.65 -18.20 25.08
N ASN A 575 -1.11 -17.00 24.77
CA ASN A 575 -2.44 -16.78 24.22
C ASN A 575 -2.27 -16.03 22.91
N PHE A 576 -2.64 -16.67 21.80
CA PHE A 576 -2.41 -16.13 20.47
C PHE A 576 -3.67 -16.24 19.63
N THR A 577 -4.07 -15.12 19.06
CA THR A 577 -5.16 -15.00 18.09
C THR A 577 -4.64 -14.42 16.78
N THR A 578 -5.11 -14.96 15.66
CA THR A 578 -4.88 -14.41 14.32
C THR A 578 -6.10 -14.61 13.45
N ALA A 579 -6.38 -13.70 12.52
CA ALA A 579 -7.39 -13.91 11.50
C ALA A 579 -6.87 -14.73 10.32
N SER A 580 -5.56 -14.66 10.04
CA SER A 580 -4.96 -15.37 8.91
C SER A 580 -3.52 -15.77 9.24
N PRO A 581 -3.19 -17.07 9.17
CA PRO A 581 -1.81 -17.54 9.26
C PRO A 581 -0.87 -16.90 8.23
N GLY A 582 -1.41 -16.42 7.10
CA GLY A 582 -0.65 -15.68 6.09
C GLY A 582 -0.20 -14.26 6.52
N VAL A 583 -0.87 -13.68 7.52
CA VAL A 583 -0.50 -12.39 8.13
C VAL A 583 0.38 -12.61 9.35
N SER A 584 -0.06 -13.47 10.26
CA SER A 584 0.74 -13.91 11.41
C SER A 584 0.41 -15.35 11.74
N LYS A 585 1.43 -16.20 11.68
CA LYS A 585 1.30 -17.66 11.79
C LYS A 585 1.25 -18.16 13.23
N GLY A 586 1.67 -17.37 14.21
CA GLY A 586 1.83 -17.88 15.56
C GLY A 586 2.69 -16.99 16.44
N SER A 587 3.10 -17.56 17.57
CA SER A 587 3.96 -16.90 18.54
C SER A 587 4.92 -17.93 19.14
N HIS A 588 6.20 -17.56 19.22
CA HIS A 588 7.27 -18.42 19.72
C HIS A 588 7.31 -19.76 18.94
N PHE A 589 7.30 -20.88 19.66
CA PHE A 589 7.44 -22.23 19.12
C PHE A 589 6.14 -22.86 18.62
N VAL A 590 4.98 -22.18 18.69
CA VAL A 590 3.69 -22.70 18.18
C VAL A 590 3.25 -21.89 16.96
N SER A 591 2.93 -22.57 15.86
CA SER A 591 2.41 -21.94 14.64
C SER A 591 1.17 -22.66 14.12
N ILE A 592 0.15 -21.88 13.79
CA ILE A 592 -1.03 -22.25 13.01
C ILE A 592 -0.61 -22.31 11.54
N LEU A 593 -0.88 -23.44 10.88
CA LEU A 593 -0.58 -23.62 9.47
C LEU A 593 -1.83 -23.55 8.59
N GLN A 594 -2.96 -24.05 9.08
CA GLN A 594 -4.24 -24.12 8.38
C GLN A 594 -5.40 -23.92 9.37
N GLN A 595 -6.49 -23.31 8.89
CA GLN A 595 -7.73 -23.03 9.62
C GLN A 595 -8.83 -23.97 9.15
N GLU A 596 -9.81 -24.22 10.03
CA GLU A 596 -11.05 -24.93 9.66
C GLU A 596 -11.92 -24.03 8.78
N HIS A 597 -12.01 -22.74 9.16
CA HIS A 597 -12.74 -21.66 8.50
C HIS A 597 -11.77 -20.51 8.15
N PRO A 598 -11.38 -20.36 6.87
CA PRO A 598 -10.44 -19.32 6.45
C PRO A 598 -10.88 -17.91 6.83
N PHE A 599 -9.94 -17.09 7.31
CA PHE A 599 -10.15 -15.68 7.69
C PHE A 599 -11.10 -15.43 8.88
N GLU A 600 -11.69 -16.45 9.48
CA GLU A 600 -12.24 -16.32 10.83
C GLU A 600 -11.11 -16.28 11.87
N LEU A 601 -11.40 -15.76 13.07
CA LEU A 601 -10.38 -15.70 14.12
C LEU A 601 -10.02 -17.12 14.56
N SER A 602 -8.72 -17.43 14.53
CA SER A 602 -8.15 -18.63 15.11
C SER A 602 -7.41 -18.31 16.37
N ASN A 603 -7.53 -19.16 17.38
CA ASN A 603 -6.88 -18.97 18.67
C ASN A 603 -6.23 -20.27 19.15
N PHE A 604 -5.08 -20.15 19.82
CA PHE A 604 -4.58 -21.19 20.70
C PHE A 604 -4.16 -20.65 22.06
N LYS A 605 -4.37 -21.46 23.09
CA LYS A 605 -3.91 -21.22 24.46
C LYS A 605 -2.98 -22.34 24.88
N PHE A 606 -1.68 -22.05 24.91
CA PHE A 606 -0.65 -22.97 25.37
C PHE A 606 -0.43 -22.81 26.88
N GLN A 607 -0.23 -23.93 27.57
CA GLN A 607 0.19 -23.97 28.96
C GLN A 607 1.22 -25.08 29.17
N ARG A 608 2.42 -24.72 29.63
CA ARG A 608 3.46 -25.68 30.01
C ARG A 608 3.06 -26.40 31.30
N THR A 609 3.37 -27.70 31.41
CA THR A 609 3.23 -28.48 32.64
C THR A 609 4.60 -29.02 33.07
N SER A 610 4.65 -29.61 34.27
CA SER A 610 5.89 -30.25 34.77
C SER A 610 6.41 -31.38 33.88
N LYS A 611 5.56 -31.98 33.02
CA LYS A 611 5.87 -33.16 32.22
C LYS A 611 5.44 -33.03 30.75
N GLY A 612 5.20 -31.81 30.27
CA GLY A 612 4.75 -31.55 28.90
C GLY A 612 4.00 -30.22 28.79
N PHE A 613 2.84 -30.23 28.13
CA PHE A 613 2.03 -29.04 27.88
C PHE A 613 0.59 -29.37 27.49
N LYS A 614 -0.27 -28.36 27.55
CA LYS A 614 -1.65 -28.39 27.08
C LYS A 614 -1.89 -27.27 26.08
N ILE A 615 -2.62 -27.53 25.01
CA ILE A 615 -3.08 -26.53 24.07
C ILE A 615 -4.60 -26.65 23.93
N ALA A 616 -5.31 -25.54 24.12
CA ALA A 616 -6.70 -25.41 23.67
C ALA A 616 -6.71 -24.62 22.36
N THR A 617 -7.51 -25.04 21.38
CA THR A 617 -7.58 -24.45 20.06
C THR A 617 -9.00 -24.01 19.69
N SER A 618 -9.10 -23.06 18.76
CA SER A 618 -10.33 -22.67 18.11
C SER A 618 -10.03 -22.30 16.66
N ASN A 619 -10.80 -22.87 15.72
CA ASN A 619 -10.64 -22.67 14.28
C ASN A 619 -9.22 -23.00 13.77
N ILE A 620 -8.69 -24.18 14.12
CA ILE A 620 -7.34 -24.62 13.71
C ILE A 620 -7.45 -26.05 13.18
N GLU A 621 -7.09 -26.22 11.91
CA GLU A 621 -7.05 -27.53 11.24
C GLU A 621 -5.66 -28.18 11.40
N VAL A 622 -4.60 -27.39 11.22
CA VAL A 622 -3.21 -27.85 11.34
C VAL A 622 -2.36 -26.88 12.14
N LEU A 623 -1.60 -27.41 13.10
CA LEU A 623 -0.60 -26.68 13.87
C LEU A 623 0.77 -27.34 13.77
N SER A 624 1.82 -26.56 14.03
CA SER A 624 3.18 -27.05 14.22
C SER A 624 3.75 -26.54 15.53
N ILE A 625 4.54 -27.38 16.20
CA ILE A 625 5.18 -27.07 17.48
C ILE A 625 6.66 -27.39 17.37
N ASP A 626 7.52 -26.41 17.66
CA ASP A 626 8.97 -26.58 17.74
C ASP A 626 9.38 -27.04 19.16
N LEU A 627 9.30 -28.35 19.40
CA LEU A 627 9.56 -28.94 20.72
C LEU A 627 11.00 -28.72 21.19
N LYS A 628 11.94 -28.61 20.25
CA LYS A 628 13.35 -28.33 20.53
C LYS A 628 13.53 -26.91 21.07
N ALA A 629 12.88 -25.93 20.45
CA ALA A 629 12.91 -24.54 20.92
C ALA A 629 12.23 -24.39 22.29
N MET A 630 11.10 -25.08 22.51
CA MET A 630 10.40 -25.11 23.80
C MET A 630 11.28 -25.69 24.94
N ALA A 631 12.28 -26.52 24.62
CA ALA A 631 13.27 -27.07 25.54
C ALA A 631 12.66 -27.73 26.79
N GLN A 632 11.73 -28.67 26.59
CA GLN A 632 11.10 -29.43 27.67
C GLN A 632 11.72 -30.84 27.76
N ASP A 633 12.25 -31.20 28.94
CA ASP A 633 12.98 -32.46 29.14
C ASP A 633 12.09 -33.71 29.12
N THR A 634 10.81 -33.58 29.43
CA THR A 634 9.85 -34.70 29.51
C THR A 634 8.52 -34.30 28.88
N LEU A 635 8.01 -35.14 27.97
CA LEU A 635 6.75 -34.95 27.22
C LEU A 635 5.77 -36.11 27.42
N SER A 636 5.58 -36.54 28.67
CA SER A 636 4.59 -37.58 29.01
C SER A 636 3.19 -37.02 29.24
N GLU A 637 3.03 -35.69 29.34
CA GLU A 637 1.76 -34.99 29.54
C GLU A 637 1.53 -34.00 28.39
N VAL A 638 1.09 -34.48 27.22
CA VAL A 638 0.79 -33.62 26.07
C VAL A 638 -0.66 -33.77 25.68
N TYR A 639 -1.40 -32.66 25.77
CA TYR A 639 -2.82 -32.63 25.43
C TYR A 639 -3.16 -31.50 24.46
N ILE A 640 -3.91 -31.80 23.40
CA ILE A 640 -4.48 -30.80 22.50
C ILE A 640 -5.99 -30.97 22.52
N ASP A 641 -6.73 -29.95 22.95
CA ASP A 641 -8.19 -30.01 23.16
C ASP A 641 -8.68 -31.19 24.02
N GLY A 642 -7.82 -31.66 24.94
CA GLY A 642 -8.08 -32.82 25.80
C GLY A 642 -7.66 -34.17 25.21
N ASP A 643 -7.31 -34.24 23.92
CA ASP A 643 -6.75 -35.44 23.31
C ASP A 643 -5.30 -35.64 23.73
N ALA A 644 -4.97 -36.82 24.25
CA ALA A 644 -3.61 -37.19 24.63
C ALA A 644 -2.77 -37.51 23.39
N ILE A 645 -1.64 -36.82 23.21
CA ILE A 645 -0.74 -37.00 22.07
C ILE A 645 0.55 -37.68 22.54
N ALA A 646 0.86 -38.83 21.94
CA ALA A 646 2.11 -39.55 22.18
C ALA A 646 3.21 -39.05 21.23
N LEU A 647 4.17 -38.26 21.73
CA LEU A 647 5.29 -37.74 20.95
C LEU A 647 6.47 -38.72 20.96
N ALA A 648 7.05 -38.97 19.78
CA ALA A 648 8.15 -39.93 19.61
C ALA A 648 9.55 -39.28 19.62
N SER A 649 9.65 -37.97 19.38
CA SER A 649 10.91 -37.21 19.44
C SER A 649 10.68 -35.79 19.95
N LEU A 650 11.78 -35.05 20.16
CA LEU A 650 11.80 -33.63 20.55
C LEU A 650 11.95 -32.69 19.35
N ASP A 651 11.72 -33.17 18.13
CA ASP A 651 11.81 -32.33 16.92
C ASP A 651 10.54 -31.52 16.69
N LYS A 652 10.51 -30.74 15.60
CA LYS A 652 9.27 -30.07 15.18
C LYS A 652 8.20 -31.10 14.82
N VAL A 653 7.04 -31.00 15.47
CA VAL A 653 5.88 -31.86 15.21
C VAL A 653 4.79 -31.10 14.47
N TYR A 654 4.07 -31.79 13.59
CA TYR A 654 2.86 -31.29 12.93
C TYR A 654 1.68 -32.10 13.41
N LEU A 655 0.58 -31.42 13.75
CA LEU A 655 -0.63 -32.00 14.30
C LEU A 655 -1.80 -31.52 13.47
N SER A 656 -2.71 -32.41 13.10
CA SER A 656 -3.94 -32.07 12.38
C SER A 656 -5.18 -32.63 13.07
N LYS A 657 -6.31 -31.96 12.87
CA LYS A 657 -7.59 -32.29 13.49
C LYS A 657 -8.46 -33.14 12.55
N ALA A 658 -8.15 -34.42 12.41
CA ALA A 658 -8.97 -35.32 11.60
C ALA A 658 -10.18 -35.86 12.41
N THR A 659 -11.40 -35.72 11.88
CA THR A 659 -12.63 -36.27 12.51
C THR A 659 -12.81 -35.83 13.97
N ASN A 660 -12.58 -34.55 14.26
CA ASN A 660 -12.64 -33.95 15.61
C ASN A 660 -11.65 -34.53 16.64
N LYS A 661 -10.58 -35.19 16.19
CA LYS A 661 -9.49 -35.65 17.06
C LYS A 661 -8.13 -35.19 16.54
N TRP A 662 -7.25 -34.82 17.45
CA TRP A 662 -5.88 -34.45 17.11
C TRP A 662 -5.00 -35.68 16.87
N GLN A 663 -4.25 -35.65 15.77
CA GLN A 663 -3.29 -36.68 15.42
C GLN A 663 -2.01 -36.08 14.86
N ILE A 664 -0.90 -36.79 15.06
CA ILE A 664 0.39 -36.42 14.45
C ILE A 664 0.31 -36.67 12.95
N THR A 665 0.76 -35.70 12.17
CA THR A 665 0.78 -35.76 10.70
C THR A 665 2.14 -35.30 10.17
N GLY A 666 2.33 -35.37 8.86
CA GLY A 666 3.43 -34.72 8.17
C GLY A 666 3.20 -33.22 8.00
N LYS A 667 4.25 -32.50 7.56
CA LYS A 667 4.06 -31.13 7.07
C LYS A 667 3.04 -31.14 5.92
N PRO A 668 2.08 -30.18 5.88
CA PRO A 668 1.16 -30.04 4.76
C PRO A 668 1.89 -29.97 3.41
N ASP A 669 1.21 -30.44 2.36
CA ASP A 669 1.76 -30.40 1.01
C ASP A 669 2.05 -28.95 0.57
N ALA A 670 3.11 -28.76 -0.22
CA ALA A 670 3.54 -27.44 -0.68
C ALA A 670 2.51 -26.70 -1.55
N PHE A 671 1.56 -27.43 -2.15
CA PHE A 671 0.46 -26.85 -2.92
C PHE A 671 -0.62 -26.25 -2.02
N GLN A 672 -0.92 -26.89 -0.89
CA GLN A 672 -1.97 -26.49 0.04
C GLN A 672 -1.72 -25.09 0.64
N LYS A 673 -2.78 -24.50 1.21
CA LYS A 673 -2.69 -23.25 1.96
C LYS A 673 -1.68 -23.38 3.09
N SER A 674 -0.86 -22.35 3.25
CA SER A 674 0.16 -22.24 4.30
C SER A 674 0.43 -20.77 4.64
N PRO A 675 1.12 -20.46 5.75
CA PRO A 675 1.51 -19.09 6.06
C PRO A 675 2.28 -18.35 4.93
N LEU A 676 2.93 -19.10 4.03
CA LEU A 676 3.67 -18.53 2.91
C LEU A 676 2.76 -18.14 1.74
N ARG A 677 1.58 -18.76 1.64
CA ARG A 677 0.54 -18.51 0.63
C ARG A 677 -0.79 -19.01 1.17
N TYR A 678 -1.58 -18.09 1.74
CA TYR A 678 -2.80 -18.44 2.48
C TYR A 678 -4.10 -18.06 1.75
N GLY A 679 -4.02 -17.11 0.82
CA GLY A 679 -5.19 -16.56 0.13
C GLY A 679 -5.55 -15.15 0.61
N GLY A 680 -6.75 -14.71 0.25
CA GLY A 680 -7.13 -13.32 0.11
C GLY A 680 -6.58 -12.78 -1.20
N PHE A 681 -7.41 -12.17 -2.04
CA PHE A 681 -6.98 -11.74 -3.38
C PHE A 681 -5.75 -10.79 -3.35
N LYS A 682 -5.66 -9.92 -2.34
CA LYS A 682 -4.51 -9.01 -2.13
C LYS A 682 -3.17 -9.75 -1.96
N ASP A 683 -3.18 -11.01 -1.53
CA ASP A 683 -1.98 -11.84 -1.35
C ASP A 683 -1.25 -12.13 -2.68
N ALA A 684 -1.92 -11.96 -3.82
CA ALA A 684 -1.30 -12.12 -5.12
C ALA A 684 -0.28 -11.00 -5.45
N PHE A 685 -0.33 -9.87 -4.75
CA PHE A 685 0.47 -8.67 -5.05
C PHE A 685 1.69 -8.50 -4.13
N ARG A 686 2.31 -9.61 -3.74
CA ARG A 686 3.64 -9.67 -3.10
C ARG A 686 4.57 -10.57 -3.91
N ASN A 687 5.79 -10.83 -3.41
CA ASN A 687 6.78 -11.69 -4.06
C ASN A 687 7.15 -11.21 -5.47
N ASN A 688 7.50 -9.93 -5.60
CA ASN A 688 7.92 -9.29 -6.85
C ASN A 688 7.00 -9.62 -8.02
N MET A 689 5.74 -9.21 -7.94
CA MET A 689 4.73 -9.59 -8.92
C MET A 689 4.96 -8.96 -10.30
N VAL A 690 4.60 -9.69 -11.36
CA VAL A 690 4.56 -9.22 -12.76
C VAL A 690 3.14 -9.22 -13.30
N PHE A 691 2.78 -8.21 -14.10
CA PHE A 691 1.45 -8.08 -14.69
C PHE A 691 1.47 -8.59 -16.13
N VAL A 692 0.71 -9.64 -16.41
CA VAL A 692 0.67 -10.32 -17.71
C VAL A 692 -0.68 -10.10 -18.37
N TYR A 693 -0.71 -9.33 -19.46
CA TYR A 693 -1.96 -8.92 -20.12
C TYR A 693 -2.23 -9.63 -21.45
N ALA A 694 -3.50 -9.85 -21.73
CA ALA A 694 -3.99 -10.54 -22.93
C ALA A 694 -3.67 -9.77 -24.21
N SER A 695 -3.37 -10.50 -25.29
CA SER A 695 -3.13 -9.91 -26.63
C SER A 695 -3.71 -10.71 -27.80
N LYS A 696 -4.53 -11.73 -27.53
CA LYS A 696 -5.17 -12.58 -28.55
C LYS A 696 -6.70 -12.41 -28.60
N GLY A 697 -7.22 -11.34 -28.02
CA GLY A 697 -8.63 -10.93 -28.15
C GLY A 697 -8.87 -10.07 -29.40
N SER A 698 -10.05 -9.46 -29.47
CA SER A 698 -10.28 -8.34 -30.40
C SER A 698 -9.43 -7.12 -30.04
N ASP A 699 -9.34 -6.14 -30.93
CA ASP A 699 -8.59 -4.90 -30.68
C ASP A 699 -9.09 -4.19 -29.41
N GLU A 700 -10.41 -4.09 -29.24
CA GLU A 700 -11.05 -3.53 -28.04
C GLU A 700 -10.72 -4.33 -26.76
N GLU A 701 -10.74 -5.67 -26.81
CA GLU A 701 -10.37 -6.50 -25.65
C GLU A 701 -8.89 -6.32 -25.29
N ASN A 702 -8.01 -6.27 -26.30
CA ASN A 702 -6.57 -6.11 -26.10
C ASN A 702 -6.23 -4.72 -25.54
N GLU A 703 -6.85 -3.66 -26.07
CA GLU A 703 -6.73 -2.29 -25.55
C GLU A 703 -7.20 -2.21 -24.10
N TRP A 704 -8.33 -2.82 -23.79
CA TRP A 704 -8.86 -2.82 -22.43
C TRP A 704 -7.93 -3.52 -21.43
N TYR A 705 -7.49 -4.75 -21.72
CA TYR A 705 -6.62 -5.50 -20.79
C TYR A 705 -5.26 -4.83 -20.59
N TYR A 706 -4.72 -4.21 -21.63
CA TYR A 706 -3.51 -3.41 -21.51
C TYR A 706 -3.72 -2.22 -20.56
N ASN A 707 -4.75 -1.41 -20.81
CA ASN A 707 -5.02 -0.22 -20.00
C ASN A 707 -5.44 -0.57 -18.57
N ARG A 708 -6.13 -1.69 -18.34
CA ARG A 708 -6.41 -2.17 -16.98
C ARG A 708 -5.13 -2.52 -16.22
N ALA A 709 -4.23 -3.28 -16.83
CA ALA A 709 -2.95 -3.62 -16.22
C ALA A 709 -2.10 -2.37 -15.96
N LYS A 710 -2.10 -1.43 -16.91
CA LYS A 710 -1.43 -0.12 -16.78
C LYS A 710 -1.99 0.70 -15.62
N PHE A 711 -3.32 0.83 -15.53
CA PHE A 711 -4.00 1.55 -14.43
C PHE A 711 -3.61 0.99 -13.06
N ASP A 712 -3.66 -0.34 -12.89
CA ASP A 712 -3.24 -0.97 -11.64
C ASP A 712 -1.75 -0.71 -11.34
N ALA A 713 -0.88 -0.75 -12.36
CA ALA A 713 0.55 -0.48 -12.20
C ALA A 713 0.85 1.00 -11.85
N GLU A 714 0.12 1.94 -12.43
CA GLU A 714 0.15 3.37 -12.06
C GLU A 714 -0.24 3.57 -10.60
N LYS A 715 -1.26 2.83 -10.14
CA LYS A 715 -1.69 2.84 -8.75
C LYS A 715 -0.65 2.30 -7.78
N PHE A 716 -0.03 1.16 -8.10
CA PHE A 716 1.10 0.63 -7.33
C PHE A 716 2.26 1.63 -7.26
N TRP A 717 2.61 2.27 -8.38
CA TRP A 717 3.64 3.32 -8.38
C TRP A 717 3.28 4.47 -7.43
N TYR A 718 2.09 5.04 -7.57
CA TYR A 718 1.73 6.24 -6.83
C TYR A 718 1.54 5.94 -5.34
N ARG A 719 0.70 4.95 -5.02
CA ARG A 719 0.29 4.62 -3.63
C ARG A 719 1.31 3.78 -2.86
N ALA A 720 2.06 2.91 -3.54
CA ALA A 720 3.00 1.99 -2.90
C ALA A 720 4.48 2.30 -3.20
N ASN A 721 4.78 3.37 -3.94
CA ASN A 721 6.13 3.62 -4.46
C ASN A 721 6.65 2.41 -5.29
N GLY A 722 5.75 1.67 -5.93
CA GLY A 722 6.02 0.37 -6.53
C GLY A 722 6.71 0.41 -7.88
N ASN A 723 7.27 -0.74 -8.27
CA ASN A 723 7.93 -0.97 -9.55
C ASN A 723 7.29 -2.18 -10.24
N VAL A 724 6.28 -1.94 -11.08
CA VAL A 724 5.53 -3.02 -11.72
C VAL A 724 5.93 -3.17 -13.18
N GLU A 725 6.24 -4.41 -13.58
CA GLU A 725 6.49 -4.77 -14.97
C GLU A 725 5.21 -5.20 -15.67
N LEU A 726 4.95 -4.66 -16.86
CA LEU A 726 3.88 -5.09 -17.75
C LEU A 726 4.45 -5.99 -18.85
N VAL A 727 3.92 -7.20 -19.00
CA VAL A 727 4.36 -8.19 -19.97
C VAL A 727 3.18 -8.62 -20.83
N LYS A 728 3.36 -8.58 -22.14
CA LYS A 728 2.38 -9.14 -23.09
C LYS A 728 2.37 -10.66 -22.96
N ASP A 729 1.20 -11.27 -22.88
CA ASP A 729 1.05 -12.73 -22.73
C ASP A 729 1.81 -13.54 -23.79
N SER A 730 1.91 -13.03 -25.02
CA SER A 730 2.65 -13.67 -26.11
C SER A 730 4.16 -13.76 -25.85
N ASP A 731 4.69 -12.85 -25.05
CA ASP A 731 6.11 -12.77 -24.69
C ASP A 731 6.40 -13.43 -23.34
N PHE A 732 5.35 -13.81 -22.60
CA PHE A 732 5.45 -14.42 -21.29
C PHE A 732 6.08 -15.83 -21.34
N LYS A 733 7.16 -16.00 -20.57
CA LYS A 733 7.85 -17.27 -20.36
C LYS A 733 7.90 -17.55 -18.86
N LEU A 734 7.33 -18.68 -18.45
CA LEU A 734 7.21 -19.07 -17.04
C LEU A 734 8.57 -19.09 -16.30
N ASN A 735 9.64 -19.49 -16.98
CA ASN A 735 10.98 -19.61 -16.38
C ASN A 735 11.57 -18.26 -16.00
N ASP A 736 11.22 -17.17 -16.70
CA ASP A 736 11.72 -15.83 -16.42
C ASP A 736 11.11 -15.28 -15.12
N PHE A 737 9.98 -15.85 -14.69
CA PHE A 737 9.18 -15.42 -13.53
C PHE A 737 8.89 -16.57 -12.54
N LYS A 738 9.84 -17.52 -12.40
CA LYS A 738 9.63 -18.76 -11.60
C LYS A 738 9.32 -18.51 -10.12
N ASP A 739 9.93 -17.49 -9.52
CA ASP A 739 9.86 -17.16 -8.10
C ASP A 739 9.02 -15.90 -7.84
N GLN A 740 8.28 -15.45 -8.85
CA GLN A 740 7.42 -14.28 -8.78
C GLN A 740 5.94 -14.68 -8.73
N ASN A 741 5.14 -13.83 -8.10
CA ASN A 741 3.69 -13.88 -8.31
C ASN A 741 3.33 -13.37 -9.72
N ILE A 742 2.26 -13.90 -10.29
CA ILE A 742 1.76 -13.47 -11.61
C ILE A 742 0.39 -12.85 -11.43
N ILE A 743 0.17 -11.63 -11.92
CA ILE A 743 -1.18 -11.06 -12.06
C ILE A 743 -1.59 -11.19 -13.52
N LEU A 744 -2.59 -12.02 -13.79
CA LEU A 744 -3.07 -12.33 -15.12
C LEU A 744 -4.29 -11.48 -15.47
N TYR A 745 -4.16 -10.68 -16.53
CA TYR A 745 -5.24 -9.90 -17.11
C TYR A 745 -5.70 -10.59 -18.39
N GLY A 746 -6.90 -11.17 -18.37
CA GLY A 746 -7.42 -11.94 -19.51
C GLY A 746 -8.21 -13.17 -19.13
N ASN A 747 -8.62 -13.94 -20.13
CA ASN A 747 -9.31 -15.20 -19.99
C ASN A 747 -8.73 -16.27 -20.95
N SER A 748 -9.20 -17.50 -20.85
CA SER A 748 -8.70 -18.64 -21.65
C SER A 748 -8.85 -18.48 -23.17
N SER A 749 -9.69 -17.55 -23.63
CA SER A 749 -9.94 -17.28 -25.05
C SER A 749 -8.98 -16.26 -25.65
N ASN A 750 -8.40 -15.36 -24.84
CA ASN A 750 -7.59 -14.23 -25.32
C ASN A 750 -6.20 -14.11 -24.69
N ASN A 751 -5.90 -14.89 -23.64
CA ASN A 751 -4.61 -14.89 -22.97
C ASN A 751 -3.91 -16.26 -23.08
N THR A 752 -2.80 -16.29 -23.80
CA THR A 752 -1.98 -17.47 -24.08
C THR A 752 -1.27 -18.03 -22.84
N ALA A 753 -1.08 -17.24 -21.79
CA ALA A 753 -0.53 -17.71 -20.52
C ALA A 753 -1.58 -18.45 -19.67
N TRP A 754 -2.88 -18.26 -19.92
CA TRP A 754 -3.95 -18.91 -19.15
C TRP A 754 -3.79 -20.42 -19.06
N LYS A 755 -3.65 -21.10 -20.21
CA LYS A 755 -3.50 -22.57 -20.25
C LYS A 755 -2.22 -23.07 -19.58
N LYS A 756 -1.19 -22.23 -19.50
CA LYS A 756 0.10 -22.57 -18.85
C LYS A 756 -0.01 -22.48 -17.32
N LEU A 757 -0.80 -21.54 -16.82
CA LEU A 757 -0.85 -21.17 -15.41
C LEU A 757 -2.08 -21.72 -14.68
N LEU A 758 -3.23 -21.80 -15.35
CA LEU A 758 -4.55 -22.01 -14.73
C LEU A 758 -5.28 -23.22 -15.28
N LYS A 759 -4.62 -24.14 -15.98
CA LYS A 759 -5.27 -25.34 -16.55
C LYS A 759 -6.04 -26.15 -15.50
N ASN A 760 -5.50 -26.23 -14.29
CA ASN A 760 -6.04 -27.03 -13.19
C ASN A 760 -6.85 -26.19 -12.19
N SER A 761 -7.03 -24.89 -12.44
CA SER A 761 -7.87 -24.03 -11.61
C SER A 761 -9.33 -24.52 -11.65
N PRO A 762 -10.03 -24.61 -10.49
CA PRO A 762 -11.45 -24.94 -10.44
C PRO A 762 -12.33 -23.81 -11.00
N ILE A 763 -11.74 -22.64 -11.25
CA ILE A 763 -12.34 -21.51 -11.95
C ILE A 763 -11.76 -21.41 -13.35
N GLN A 764 -12.63 -21.51 -14.36
CA GLN A 764 -12.27 -21.28 -15.76
C GLN A 764 -13.10 -20.12 -16.31
N VAL A 765 -12.42 -19.16 -16.93
CA VAL A 765 -13.08 -18.02 -17.60
C VAL A 765 -12.79 -18.11 -19.08
N SER A 766 -13.81 -17.93 -19.91
CA SER A 766 -13.70 -17.82 -21.36
C SER A 766 -14.66 -16.75 -21.87
N LYS A 767 -14.59 -16.45 -23.17
CA LYS A 767 -15.61 -15.60 -23.79
C LYS A 767 -17.02 -16.11 -23.48
N ASN A 768 -17.88 -15.22 -22.99
CA ASN A 768 -19.27 -15.46 -22.62
C ASN A 768 -19.54 -16.51 -21.52
N LYS A 769 -18.53 -16.94 -20.74
CA LYS A 769 -18.71 -18.03 -19.77
C LYS A 769 -17.72 -17.97 -18.60
N ILE A 770 -18.21 -18.18 -17.38
CA ILE A 770 -17.41 -18.51 -16.18
C ILE A 770 -17.89 -19.87 -15.67
N GLU A 771 -16.96 -20.79 -15.46
CA GLU A 771 -17.17 -22.09 -14.80
C GLU A 771 -16.55 -22.03 -13.41
N LEU A 772 -17.34 -22.43 -12.40
CA LEU A 772 -17.02 -22.35 -10.97
C LEU A 772 -17.34 -23.71 -10.35
N GLY A 773 -16.40 -24.64 -10.41
CA GLY A 773 -16.65 -26.04 -10.03
C GLY A 773 -17.75 -26.64 -10.89
N THR A 774 -18.89 -27.01 -10.28
CA THR A 774 -20.07 -27.54 -10.97
C THR A 774 -21.01 -26.49 -11.54
N GLN A 775 -20.85 -25.22 -11.16
CA GLN A 775 -21.71 -24.11 -11.58
C GLN A 775 -21.18 -23.44 -12.85
N THR A 776 -22.09 -22.83 -13.62
CA THR A 776 -21.72 -22.09 -14.84
C THR A 776 -22.56 -20.83 -14.99
N LEU A 777 -21.90 -19.68 -15.12
CA LEU A 777 -22.51 -18.43 -15.54
C LEU A 777 -22.27 -18.22 -17.04
N ARG A 778 -23.33 -17.85 -17.77
CA ARG A 778 -23.28 -17.59 -19.22
C ARG A 778 -23.69 -16.15 -19.50
N GLY A 779 -22.90 -15.45 -20.31
CA GLY A 779 -23.10 -14.05 -20.66
C GLY A 779 -21.78 -13.30 -20.81
N SER A 780 -21.78 -12.18 -21.52
CA SER A 780 -20.63 -11.27 -21.75
C SER A 780 -20.41 -10.26 -20.62
N ASN A 781 -21.26 -10.30 -19.60
CA ASN A 781 -21.45 -9.24 -18.63
C ASN A 781 -20.84 -9.54 -17.25
N TYR A 782 -20.03 -10.59 -17.12
CA TYR A 782 -19.45 -10.99 -15.84
C TYR A 782 -17.97 -10.62 -15.77
N GLY A 783 -17.56 -10.04 -14.65
CA GLY A 783 -16.18 -9.86 -14.24
C GLY A 783 -15.85 -10.75 -13.04
N THR A 784 -14.57 -11.03 -12.83
CA THR A 784 -14.10 -11.81 -11.69
C THR A 784 -12.69 -11.43 -11.27
N TYR A 785 -12.45 -11.54 -9.95
CA TYR A 785 -11.12 -11.59 -9.37
C TYR A 785 -10.97 -12.89 -8.59
N PHE A 786 -9.82 -13.54 -8.75
CA PHE A 786 -9.48 -14.64 -7.86
C PHE A 786 -7.98 -14.86 -7.74
N ILE A 787 -7.58 -15.55 -6.67
CA ILE A 787 -6.21 -16.00 -6.43
C ILE A 787 -6.12 -17.52 -6.53
N TYR A 788 -5.04 -18.05 -7.10
CA TYR A 788 -4.79 -19.49 -7.19
C TYR A 788 -3.30 -19.80 -7.00
N PRO A 789 -2.90 -20.95 -6.43
CA PRO A 789 -1.51 -21.33 -6.27
C PRO A 789 -0.80 -21.49 -7.62
N LYS A 790 0.42 -20.96 -7.71
CA LYS A 790 1.31 -21.26 -8.84
C LYS A 790 1.96 -22.63 -8.63
N GLU A 791 1.75 -23.54 -9.57
CA GLU A 791 2.32 -24.89 -9.49
C GLU A 791 3.86 -24.88 -9.39
N GLY A 792 4.42 -25.83 -8.63
CA GLY A 792 5.86 -26.02 -8.47
C GLY A 792 6.56 -25.04 -7.52
N ASN A 793 5.83 -24.15 -6.84
CA ASN A 793 6.37 -23.24 -5.84
C ASN A 793 5.38 -23.12 -4.67
N SER A 794 5.86 -23.11 -3.41
CA SER A 794 4.99 -23.04 -2.22
C SER A 794 4.61 -21.62 -1.80
N ASN A 795 5.29 -20.61 -2.35
CA ASN A 795 5.17 -19.22 -1.91
C ASN A 795 4.42 -18.35 -2.92
N THR A 796 4.41 -18.75 -4.20
CA THR A 796 3.93 -17.87 -5.27
C THR A 796 2.50 -18.16 -5.71
N SER A 797 1.80 -17.09 -6.08
CA SER A 797 0.39 -17.12 -6.45
C SER A 797 0.17 -16.57 -7.86
N ILE A 798 -0.97 -16.90 -8.42
CA ILE A 798 -1.54 -16.29 -9.61
C ILE A 798 -2.76 -15.49 -9.15
N GLY A 799 -2.69 -14.16 -9.24
CA GLY A 799 -3.88 -13.30 -9.17
C GLY A 799 -4.49 -13.19 -10.55
N VAL A 800 -5.82 -13.19 -10.64
CA VAL A 800 -6.53 -13.15 -11.93
C VAL A 800 -7.52 -12.01 -11.90
N ILE A 801 -7.45 -11.13 -12.92
CA ILE A 801 -8.42 -10.08 -13.21
C ILE A 801 -8.98 -10.39 -14.59
N SER A 802 -10.22 -10.87 -14.61
CA SER A 802 -10.80 -11.50 -15.80
C SER A 802 -12.26 -11.11 -16.00
N ALA A 803 -12.74 -11.33 -17.21
CA ALA A 803 -14.11 -11.03 -17.61
C ALA A 803 -14.52 -11.89 -18.79
N THR A 804 -15.83 -12.04 -18.98
CA THR A 804 -16.41 -12.81 -20.08
C THR A 804 -16.66 -12.00 -21.35
N GLY A 805 -16.61 -10.66 -21.27
CA GLY A 805 -16.79 -9.71 -22.37
C GLY A 805 -16.65 -8.26 -21.89
N ILE A 806 -16.84 -7.29 -22.80
CA ILE A 806 -16.59 -5.85 -22.57
C ILE A 806 -17.37 -5.26 -21.39
N GLU A 807 -18.64 -5.65 -21.22
CA GLU A 807 -19.46 -5.17 -20.09
C GLU A 807 -18.89 -5.65 -18.74
N GLY A 808 -18.47 -6.91 -18.66
CA GLY A 808 -17.79 -7.44 -17.47
C GLY A 808 -16.40 -6.84 -17.25
N MET A 809 -15.71 -6.47 -18.33
CA MET A 809 -14.45 -5.74 -18.29
C MET A 809 -14.65 -4.35 -17.65
N HIS A 810 -15.60 -3.55 -18.12
CA HIS A 810 -15.91 -2.26 -17.48
C HIS A 810 -16.29 -2.40 -15.99
N ALA A 811 -16.99 -3.48 -15.63
CA ALA A 811 -17.31 -3.78 -14.25
C ALA A 811 -16.07 -3.98 -13.36
N ALA A 812 -14.99 -4.50 -13.94
CA ALA A 812 -13.75 -4.75 -13.23
C ALA A 812 -13.04 -3.46 -12.77
N TYR A 813 -13.38 -2.29 -13.32
CA TYR A 813 -12.87 -1.00 -12.83
C TYR A 813 -13.39 -0.56 -11.47
N ALA A 814 -14.51 -1.13 -10.99
CA ALA A 814 -15.16 -0.68 -9.76
C ALA A 814 -14.35 -0.91 -8.47
N ASN A 815 -13.32 -1.76 -8.48
CA ASN A 815 -12.70 -2.25 -7.25
C ASN A 815 -11.28 -1.73 -7.07
N ASP A 816 -11.00 -1.26 -5.85
CA ASP A 816 -9.71 -0.74 -5.43
C ASP A 816 -9.02 -1.69 -4.43
N TYR A 817 -8.20 -2.60 -4.96
CA TYR A 817 -7.43 -3.53 -4.13
C TYR A 817 -6.23 -2.88 -3.42
N LEU A 818 -5.87 -1.63 -3.72
CA LEU A 818 -4.78 -0.90 -3.08
C LEU A 818 -5.27 0.14 -2.06
N GLU A 819 -6.56 0.15 -1.77
CA GLU A 819 -7.11 1.00 -0.71
C GLU A 819 -7.09 0.29 0.65
N ASN A 820 -6.73 1.06 1.68
CA ASN A 820 -6.66 0.59 3.05
C ASN A 820 -8.08 0.45 3.60
N GLY A 821 -8.40 -0.70 4.18
CA GLY A 821 -9.74 -1.00 4.68
C GLY A 821 -10.68 -1.62 3.65
N THR A 822 -10.22 -1.86 2.40
CA THR A 822 -10.91 -2.76 1.47
C THR A 822 -10.40 -4.18 1.66
N PHE A 823 -11.27 -5.17 1.47
CA PHE A 823 -10.93 -6.56 1.71
C PHE A 823 -11.56 -7.45 0.65
N TYR A 824 -10.79 -8.44 0.19
CA TYR A 824 -11.19 -9.30 -0.91
C TYR A 824 -10.94 -10.75 -0.51
N PRO A 825 -12.00 -11.59 -0.50
CA PRO A 825 -11.87 -13.03 -0.37
C PRO A 825 -11.02 -13.65 -1.48
N ASP A 826 -10.88 -14.98 -1.48
CA ASP A 826 -10.12 -15.65 -2.53
C ASP A 826 -10.74 -15.48 -3.91
N VAL A 827 -12.08 -15.35 -3.96
CA VAL A 827 -12.85 -15.23 -5.20
C VAL A 827 -13.93 -14.17 -5.05
N MET A 828 -14.12 -13.36 -6.09
CA MET A 828 -15.29 -12.52 -6.25
C MET A 828 -15.71 -12.45 -7.72
N VAL A 829 -16.96 -12.83 -8.01
CA VAL A 829 -17.59 -12.76 -9.34
C VAL A 829 -18.76 -11.79 -9.26
N PHE A 830 -18.88 -10.92 -10.24
CA PHE A 830 -19.87 -9.85 -10.29
C PHE A 830 -20.34 -9.61 -11.72
N ASN A 831 -21.47 -8.94 -11.88
CA ASN A 831 -22.00 -8.56 -13.19
C ASN A 831 -21.69 -7.09 -13.52
N GLU A 832 -22.17 -6.63 -14.68
CA GLU A 832 -21.92 -5.31 -15.27
C GLU A 832 -22.37 -4.13 -14.40
N LYS A 833 -23.26 -4.39 -13.44
CA LYS A 833 -23.82 -3.36 -12.56
C LYS A 833 -22.91 -3.01 -11.39
N MET A 834 -21.81 -3.73 -11.19
CA MET A 834 -20.87 -3.55 -10.09
C MET A 834 -20.45 -2.08 -9.87
N PRO A 835 -20.04 -1.31 -10.90
CA PRO A 835 -19.60 0.08 -10.72
C PRO A 835 -20.72 1.04 -10.27
N LYS A 836 -21.99 0.64 -10.39
CA LYS A 836 -23.16 1.49 -10.09
C LYS A 836 -23.98 1.03 -8.89
N GLN A 837 -23.92 -0.26 -8.55
CA GLN A 837 -24.80 -0.88 -7.55
C GLN A 837 -24.05 -1.64 -6.45
N GLY A 838 -22.71 -1.69 -6.52
CA GLY A 838 -21.85 -2.31 -5.52
C GLY A 838 -22.24 -3.76 -5.23
N LEU A 839 -22.39 -4.08 -3.94
CA LEU A 839 -22.65 -5.44 -3.43
C LEU A 839 -23.79 -6.20 -4.14
N SER A 840 -24.86 -5.51 -4.53
CA SER A 840 -26.01 -6.16 -5.16
C SER A 840 -25.67 -6.84 -6.51
N ALA A 841 -24.60 -6.40 -7.16
CA ALA A 841 -24.04 -6.95 -8.39
C ALA A 841 -23.13 -8.16 -8.18
N VAL A 842 -22.71 -8.45 -6.95
CA VAL A 842 -21.89 -9.63 -6.63
C VAL A 842 -22.73 -10.90 -6.74
N LYS A 843 -22.21 -11.88 -7.46
CA LYS A 843 -22.86 -13.15 -7.78
C LYS A 843 -22.28 -14.34 -7.04
N PHE A 844 -20.97 -14.31 -6.76
CA PHE A 844 -20.28 -15.39 -6.07
C PHE A 844 -19.07 -14.83 -5.33
N SER A 845 -18.89 -15.18 -4.07
CA SER A 845 -17.69 -14.82 -3.32
C SER A 845 -17.44 -15.78 -2.17
N GLY A 846 -16.17 -15.94 -1.80
CA GLY A 846 -15.78 -16.82 -0.72
C GLY A 846 -14.29 -17.20 -0.72
N PHE A 847 -13.99 -18.25 0.03
CA PHE A 847 -12.64 -18.75 0.27
C PHE A 847 -12.54 -20.20 -0.19
N PHE A 848 -11.47 -20.55 -0.89
CA PHE A 848 -11.18 -21.94 -1.19
C PHE A 848 -10.85 -22.73 0.07
N GLY A 849 -11.02 -24.05 0.00
CA GLY A 849 -10.51 -24.99 1.01
C GLY A 849 -8.99 -24.92 1.14
N ASN A 850 -8.44 -25.62 2.13
CA ASN A 850 -6.98 -25.69 2.33
C ASN A 850 -6.26 -26.35 1.15
N ASP A 851 -6.95 -27.11 0.32
CA ASP A 851 -6.48 -27.73 -0.92
C ASP A 851 -6.70 -26.88 -2.18
N TRP A 852 -7.24 -25.66 -2.02
CA TRP A 852 -7.62 -24.75 -3.11
C TRP A 852 -8.82 -25.20 -3.96
N SER A 853 -9.63 -26.15 -3.47
CA SER A 853 -10.87 -26.58 -4.13
C SER A 853 -12.06 -25.69 -3.76
N ILE A 854 -13.10 -25.73 -4.61
CA ILE A 854 -14.39 -25.06 -4.32
C ILE A 854 -15.23 -25.94 -3.39
N GLU A 855 -15.12 -27.26 -3.56
CA GLU A 855 -15.88 -28.29 -2.88
C GLU A 855 -15.61 -28.29 -1.36
N ASP A 856 -14.35 -28.13 -0.97
CA ASP A 856 -13.94 -28.04 0.45
C ASP A 856 -13.82 -26.58 0.93
N GLY A 857 -14.33 -25.63 0.14
CA GLY A 857 -14.31 -24.20 0.45
C GLY A 857 -15.63 -23.66 1.00
N GLU A 858 -15.62 -22.37 1.36
CA GLU A 858 -16.77 -21.64 1.85
C GLU A 858 -17.16 -20.55 0.87
N PHE A 859 -18.30 -20.70 0.19
CA PHE A 859 -18.78 -19.77 -0.81
C PHE A 859 -20.25 -19.45 -0.67
N ILE A 860 -20.61 -18.21 -1.00
CA ILE A 860 -22.00 -17.76 -1.12
C ILE A 860 -22.33 -17.55 -2.60
N TRP A 861 -23.41 -18.17 -3.05
CA TRP A 861 -23.95 -18.03 -4.41
C TRP A 861 -25.22 -17.18 -4.40
N LYS A 862 -25.29 -16.20 -5.29
CA LYS A 862 -26.49 -15.40 -5.57
C LYS A 862 -26.97 -15.73 -6.98
N GLU A 863 -28.16 -16.34 -7.04
CA GLU A 863 -28.83 -16.71 -8.30
C GLU A 863 -29.02 -15.53 -9.27
#